data_AF-A0A373LPT5-F1
#
_entry.id   AF-A0A373LPT5-F1
#
_cell.length_a   1.000
_cell.length_b   1.000
_cell.length_c   1.000
_cell.angle_alpha   90.00
_cell.angle_beta   90.00
_cell.angle_gamma   90.00
#
_symmetry.space_group_name_H-M   'P 1'
#
loop_
_entity.id
_entity.type
_entity.pdbx_description
1 polymer ?
#
loop_
_entity_poly.entity_id
_entity_poly.type
_entity_poly.pdbx_seq_one_letter_code
_entity_poly.pdbx_strand_id
1 'polypeptide(L)'
;MKIKPAYTLKGYKKENLIKDIFTGIIIMAVSIPISMGYAQIAGLPAVYGLYGSVFPIIIFALFSTSPQFIFGVDAAPAALVGAALLSMNIQGGTKEAMEVVPIVTFLVAVWLLAFYFMKAGKLVNYISAPVMGGFITGICTTIILMQVPKIMGGTSGTGELLELVEHIIDTVKDINIPSVYIGIVALVILVISKKVMPKFPMAVVLMVAGVMMTKFMPLQQWGVKTLDSVAPGLPSWKIPNFGAYPMTDLFMISLSVAVVIMAETLLAENSFAQKNGYRINDNQEILAFSLGNLVAAFTGCCPINGSVSRTAMGEQYQGKTQLTGIIAGLSMMLLLFGGTGFIGFLPVPILTAIVISALIGATEFDLAVRLWQVSRKECFIFIGAFMGVLMLGTINGVLIGIILSFTEMIIRTAKPATCFLGIQPGHKHFRDLNEGRHIYAIQGVIIYRFSSNLFFANIQTLQRDIEDAIKEDTKAVIIDASAVGSIDITAADRLEILYKSLQEKEIRFYITEHISGVNEQLRKLGLGYLIENGNVRRTIHVALKDMGINRPYPLEGNVENEQLTPSRKRVDNRVQEFVWAFGKESEKEIENQIMLQIDQLKKSGDVENLFHGRWSHMDAFDEDEWLEHLEEHLKEIVNISGKDEKDIAKRLEEHRREIHNRIHKEHPELAERFVERRHILDEHLQKRHPEVYDLIVSIREK
;
A
#
# COMPACT_ATOMS: atom_id res chain seq x y z
N MET A 1 -21.57 10.60 -18.92
CA MET A 1 -20.30 9.84 -18.83
C MET A 1 -19.76 9.66 -20.23
N LYS A 2 -18.50 10.05 -20.51
CA LYS A 2 -17.89 9.82 -21.83
C LYS A 2 -17.10 8.51 -21.78
N ILE A 3 -17.67 7.42 -22.31
CA ILE A 3 -16.95 6.16 -22.55
C ILE A 3 -15.78 6.48 -23.48
N LYS A 4 -14.58 5.96 -23.16
CA LYS A 4 -13.39 6.16 -23.99
C LYS A 4 -13.00 4.82 -24.62
N PRO A 5 -13.55 4.45 -25.78
CA PRO A 5 -13.09 3.26 -26.48
C PRO A 5 -11.63 3.43 -26.90
N ALA A 6 -10.92 2.30 -26.99
CA ALA A 6 -9.51 2.16 -27.28
C ALA A 6 -8.63 3.10 -26.42
N TYR A 7 -8.98 3.26 -25.14
CA TYR A 7 -8.37 4.27 -24.26
C TYR A 7 -6.84 4.19 -24.22
N THR A 8 -6.31 2.98 -24.05
CA THR A 8 -4.87 2.70 -23.93
C THR A 8 -4.12 2.76 -25.26
N LEU A 9 -4.84 2.77 -26.40
CA LEU A 9 -4.27 2.93 -27.74
C LEU A 9 -4.21 4.39 -28.19
N LYS A 10 -4.87 5.31 -27.48
CA LYS A 10 -4.80 6.74 -27.79
C LYS A 10 -3.42 7.28 -27.42
N GLY A 11 -2.74 7.91 -28.38
CA GLY A 11 -1.38 8.42 -28.18
C GLY A 11 -0.33 7.30 -28.07
N TYR A 12 -0.57 6.16 -28.73
CA TYR A 12 0.34 5.01 -28.70
C TYR A 12 1.76 5.38 -29.11
N LYS A 13 2.73 5.03 -28.26
CA LYS A 13 4.16 5.25 -28.55
C LYS A 13 4.73 4.07 -29.34
N LYS A 14 5.33 4.35 -30.50
CA LYS A 14 5.90 3.31 -31.39
C LYS A 14 6.94 2.42 -30.71
N GLU A 15 7.64 2.93 -29.70
CA GLU A 15 8.62 2.17 -28.90
C GLU A 15 8.02 0.97 -28.16
N ASN A 16 6.71 0.95 -27.92
CA ASN A 16 6.02 -0.13 -27.21
C ASN A 16 5.59 -1.26 -28.15
N LEU A 17 5.59 -1.04 -29.48
CA LEU A 17 5.00 -1.96 -30.46
C LEU A 17 5.59 -3.36 -30.36
N ILE A 18 6.92 -3.45 -30.35
CA ILE A 18 7.64 -4.71 -30.28
C ILE A 18 7.34 -5.43 -28.96
N LYS A 19 7.31 -4.68 -27.85
CA LYS A 19 7.04 -5.23 -26.51
C LYS A 19 5.62 -5.80 -26.41
N ASP A 20 4.62 -5.06 -26.88
CA ASP A 20 3.22 -5.50 -26.85
C ASP A 20 2.99 -6.71 -27.77
N ILE A 21 3.63 -6.77 -28.95
CA ILE A 21 3.53 -7.92 -29.86
C ILE A 21 4.13 -9.18 -29.21
N PHE A 22 5.38 -9.12 -28.75
CA PHE A 22 6.03 -10.27 -28.12
C PHE A 22 5.29 -10.73 -26.87
N THR A 23 4.86 -9.78 -26.04
CA THR A 23 4.09 -10.09 -24.83
C THR A 23 2.75 -10.73 -25.18
N GLY A 24 2.03 -10.24 -26.19
CA GLY A 24 0.75 -10.81 -26.63
C GLY A 24 0.89 -12.27 -27.10
N ILE A 25 1.95 -12.60 -27.83
CA ILE A 25 2.23 -13.98 -28.26
C ILE A 25 2.52 -14.89 -27.05
N ILE A 26 3.30 -14.41 -26.07
CA ILE A 26 3.59 -15.18 -24.85
C ILE A 26 2.30 -15.42 -24.05
N ILE A 27 1.47 -14.38 -23.90
CA ILE A 27 0.19 -14.48 -23.19
C ILE A 27 -0.75 -15.45 -23.89
N MET A 28 -0.81 -15.44 -25.22
CA MET A 28 -1.55 -16.44 -25.99
C MET A 28 -1.09 -17.85 -25.64
N ALA A 29 0.21 -18.12 -25.71
CA ALA A 29 0.76 -19.46 -25.49
C ALA A 29 0.49 -19.97 -24.07
N VAL A 30 0.61 -19.10 -23.07
CA VAL A 30 0.30 -19.42 -21.66
C VAL A 30 -1.20 -19.60 -21.43
N SER A 31 -2.04 -18.89 -22.19
CA SER A 31 -3.50 -18.97 -22.03
C SER A 31 -4.08 -20.30 -22.49
N ILE A 32 -3.39 -21.03 -23.39
CA ILE A 32 -3.84 -22.33 -23.91
C ILE A 32 -4.18 -23.32 -22.78
N PRO A 33 -3.21 -23.77 -21.95
CA PRO A 33 -3.49 -24.75 -20.90
C PRO A 33 -4.46 -24.25 -19.83
N ILE A 34 -4.35 -22.97 -19.47
CA ILE A 34 -5.13 -22.35 -18.40
C ILE A 34 -6.61 -22.34 -18.80
N SER A 35 -6.92 -21.77 -19.96
CA SER A 35 -8.30 -21.63 -20.41
C SER A 35 -8.94 -22.99 -20.70
N MET A 36 -8.20 -23.96 -21.25
CA MET A 36 -8.71 -25.31 -21.54
C MET A 36 -9.17 -26.04 -20.26
N GLY A 37 -8.32 -26.02 -19.22
CA GLY A 37 -8.66 -26.67 -17.96
C GLY A 37 -9.87 -26.03 -17.25
N TYR A 38 -9.99 -24.71 -17.30
CA TYR A 38 -11.13 -24.01 -16.70
C TYR A 38 -12.42 -24.19 -17.50
N ALA A 39 -12.37 -24.31 -18.84
CA ALA A 39 -13.55 -24.68 -19.61
C ALA A 39 -14.09 -26.07 -19.18
N GLN A 40 -13.21 -27.03 -18.93
CA GLN A 40 -13.57 -28.35 -18.42
C GLN A 40 -14.20 -28.29 -17.03
N ILE A 41 -13.66 -27.45 -16.13
CA ILE A 41 -14.25 -27.21 -14.80
C ILE A 41 -15.66 -26.60 -14.92
N ALA A 42 -15.87 -25.70 -15.89
CA ALA A 42 -17.18 -25.13 -16.19
C ALA A 42 -18.15 -26.11 -16.89
N GLY A 43 -17.77 -27.38 -17.07
CA GLY A 43 -18.59 -28.40 -17.72
C GLY A 43 -18.59 -28.34 -19.26
N LEU A 44 -17.71 -27.54 -19.88
CA LEU A 44 -17.56 -27.44 -21.32
C LEU A 44 -16.37 -28.26 -21.85
N PRO A 45 -16.39 -28.67 -23.13
CA PRO A 45 -15.20 -29.20 -23.78
C PRO A 45 -14.03 -28.20 -23.75
N ALA A 46 -12.79 -28.70 -23.66
CA ALA A 46 -11.59 -27.88 -23.51
C ALA A 46 -11.43 -26.76 -24.56
N VAL A 47 -11.89 -26.99 -25.79
CA VAL A 47 -11.83 -26.02 -26.89
C VAL A 47 -12.54 -24.70 -26.59
N TYR A 48 -13.61 -24.73 -25.77
CA TYR A 48 -14.33 -23.52 -25.39
C TYR A 48 -13.48 -22.57 -24.55
N GLY A 49 -12.43 -23.08 -23.89
CA GLY A 49 -11.42 -22.26 -23.25
C GLY A 49 -10.64 -21.38 -24.23
N LEU A 50 -10.27 -21.97 -25.37
CA LEU A 50 -9.57 -21.26 -26.43
C LEU A 50 -10.48 -20.26 -27.12
N TYR A 51 -11.75 -20.61 -27.37
CA TYR A 51 -12.76 -19.71 -27.92
C TYR A 51 -12.99 -18.47 -27.04
N GLY A 52 -13.06 -18.66 -25.72
CA GLY A 52 -13.16 -17.58 -24.75
C GLY A 52 -11.93 -16.68 -24.71
N SER A 53 -10.83 -17.13 -25.31
CA SER A 53 -9.55 -16.41 -25.40
C SER A 53 -9.33 -15.71 -26.76
N VAL A 54 -10.36 -15.62 -27.62
CA VAL A 54 -10.30 -14.92 -28.92
C VAL A 54 -11.04 -13.59 -28.86
N PHE A 55 -12.32 -13.57 -29.24
CA PHE A 55 -13.11 -12.35 -29.37
C PHE A 55 -13.35 -11.64 -28.03
N PRO A 56 -13.63 -12.34 -26.92
CA PRO A 56 -13.89 -11.65 -25.67
C PRO A 56 -12.69 -10.85 -25.14
N ILE A 57 -11.47 -11.36 -25.32
CA ILE A 57 -10.23 -10.65 -24.94
C ILE A 57 -10.05 -9.41 -25.82
N ILE A 58 -10.34 -9.50 -27.12
CA ILE A 58 -10.23 -8.35 -28.04
C ILE A 58 -11.23 -7.25 -27.64
N ILE A 59 -12.48 -7.62 -27.33
CA ILE A 59 -13.50 -6.67 -26.88
C ILE A 59 -13.09 -6.03 -25.56
N PHE A 60 -12.63 -6.82 -24.60
CA PHE A 60 -12.11 -6.30 -23.34
C PHE A 60 -10.98 -5.28 -23.58
N ALA A 61 -9.99 -5.64 -24.41
CA ALA A 61 -8.86 -4.78 -24.74
C ALA A 61 -9.26 -3.44 -25.39
N LEU A 62 -10.37 -3.42 -26.13
CA LEU A 62 -10.91 -2.21 -26.75
C LEU A 62 -11.65 -1.30 -25.77
N PHE A 63 -12.23 -1.82 -24.68
CA PHE A 63 -13.03 -1.02 -23.74
C PHE A 63 -12.36 -0.78 -22.39
N SER A 64 -11.37 -1.60 -22.03
CA SER A 64 -10.63 -1.46 -20.78
C SER A 64 -9.80 -0.17 -20.76
N THR A 65 -9.73 0.42 -19.57
CA THR A 65 -8.87 1.56 -19.25
C THR A 65 -7.55 1.14 -18.62
N SER A 66 -7.45 -0.10 -18.11
CA SER A 66 -6.21 -0.70 -17.63
C SER A 66 -5.27 -1.03 -18.80
N PRO A 67 -3.97 -0.65 -18.76
CA PRO A 67 -3.02 -0.90 -19.85
C PRO A 67 -2.44 -2.32 -19.89
N GLN A 68 -2.45 -3.06 -18.78
CA GLN A 68 -1.69 -4.30 -18.62
C GLN A 68 -2.53 -5.52 -18.25
N PHE A 69 -3.77 -5.29 -17.79
CA PHE A 69 -4.60 -6.34 -17.24
C PHE A 69 -5.21 -7.20 -18.36
N ILE A 70 -5.25 -8.51 -18.15
CA ILE A 70 -5.64 -9.48 -19.18
C ILE A 70 -6.91 -10.21 -18.76
N PHE A 71 -7.87 -10.26 -19.67
CA PHE A 71 -9.16 -10.93 -19.49
C PHE A 71 -9.16 -12.32 -20.14
N GLY A 72 -9.99 -13.23 -19.65
CA GLY A 72 -10.18 -14.55 -20.26
C GLY A 72 -10.85 -15.55 -19.32
N VAL A 73 -10.87 -16.84 -19.70
CA VAL A 73 -11.48 -17.90 -18.89
C VAL A 73 -10.67 -18.11 -17.61
N ASP A 74 -11.31 -18.10 -16.44
CA ASP A 74 -10.60 -18.16 -15.16
C ASP A 74 -11.27 -19.10 -14.15
N ALA A 75 -10.55 -19.42 -13.07
CA ALA A 75 -10.90 -20.48 -12.13
C ALA A 75 -12.24 -20.28 -11.42
N ALA A 76 -12.46 -19.12 -10.81
CA ALA A 76 -13.60 -18.91 -9.91
C ALA A 76 -14.96 -18.93 -10.65
N PRO A 77 -15.16 -18.18 -11.76
CA PRO A 77 -16.40 -18.31 -12.52
C PRO A 77 -16.60 -19.72 -13.08
N ALA A 78 -15.53 -20.39 -13.52
CA ALA A 78 -15.62 -21.75 -14.02
C ALA A 78 -16.08 -22.74 -12.93
N ALA A 79 -15.53 -22.64 -11.73
CA ALA A 79 -15.91 -23.48 -10.60
C ALA A 79 -17.37 -23.26 -10.19
N LEU A 80 -17.83 -22.00 -10.14
CA LEU A 80 -19.22 -21.68 -9.81
C LEU A 80 -20.20 -22.21 -10.85
N VAL A 81 -19.87 -22.08 -12.14
CA VAL A 81 -20.69 -22.64 -13.21
C VAL A 81 -20.69 -24.17 -13.16
N GLY A 82 -19.54 -24.80 -12.92
CA GLY A 82 -19.44 -26.25 -12.73
C GLY A 82 -20.30 -26.75 -11.58
N ALA A 83 -20.21 -26.10 -10.41
CA ALA A 83 -21.02 -26.42 -9.24
C ALA A 83 -22.52 -26.21 -9.50
N ALA A 84 -22.88 -25.15 -10.23
CA ALA A 84 -24.25 -24.90 -10.64
C ALA A 84 -24.78 -26.01 -11.55
N LEU A 85 -24.01 -26.48 -12.53
CA LEU A 85 -24.42 -27.61 -13.38
C LEU A 85 -24.67 -28.87 -12.54
N LEU A 86 -23.80 -29.17 -11.57
CA LEU A 86 -23.99 -30.30 -10.65
C LEU A 86 -25.28 -30.16 -9.82
N SER A 87 -25.60 -28.95 -9.33
CA SER A 87 -26.83 -28.68 -8.59
C SER A 87 -28.10 -28.86 -9.43
N MET A 88 -27.98 -28.68 -10.75
CA MET A 88 -29.04 -28.92 -11.73
C MET A 88 -29.06 -30.35 -12.26
N ASN A 89 -28.21 -31.23 -11.72
CA ASN A 89 -28.02 -32.61 -12.16
C ASN A 89 -27.57 -32.75 -13.63
N ILE A 90 -26.83 -31.75 -14.13
CA ILE A 90 -26.25 -31.73 -15.48
C ILE A 90 -24.79 -32.15 -15.41
N GLN A 91 -24.44 -33.22 -16.12
CA GLN A 91 -23.05 -33.67 -16.21
C GLN A 91 -22.25 -32.81 -17.20
N GLY A 92 -21.00 -32.50 -16.84
CA GLY A 92 -20.08 -31.79 -17.72
C GLY A 92 -19.79 -32.56 -19.02
N GLY A 93 -19.53 -31.84 -20.11
CA GLY A 93 -19.26 -32.42 -21.43
C GLY A 93 -20.50 -32.92 -22.19
N THR A 94 -21.68 -32.85 -21.59
CA THR A 94 -22.95 -33.20 -22.24
C THR A 94 -23.44 -32.09 -23.17
N LYS A 95 -24.41 -32.42 -24.04
CA LYS A 95 -25.09 -31.43 -24.89
C LYS A 95 -25.83 -30.38 -24.06
N GLU A 96 -26.43 -30.82 -22.95
CA GLU A 96 -27.14 -29.95 -22.00
C GLU A 96 -26.21 -28.90 -21.39
N ALA A 97 -25.02 -29.31 -20.92
CA ALA A 97 -24.02 -28.36 -20.41
C ALA A 97 -23.60 -27.33 -21.47
N MET A 98 -23.43 -27.75 -22.73
CA MET A 98 -23.09 -26.85 -23.84
C MET A 98 -24.22 -25.87 -24.22
N GLU A 99 -25.46 -26.12 -23.77
CA GLU A 99 -26.60 -25.21 -23.96
C GLU A 99 -26.82 -24.28 -22.77
N VAL A 100 -26.67 -24.78 -21.55
CA VAL A 100 -26.92 -24.03 -20.30
C VAL A 100 -25.82 -23.01 -20.01
N VAL A 101 -24.55 -23.37 -20.17
CA VAL A 101 -23.43 -22.50 -19.81
C VAL A 101 -23.42 -21.17 -20.58
N PRO A 102 -23.68 -21.13 -21.91
CA PRO A 102 -23.82 -19.86 -22.63
C PRO A 102 -24.99 -19.00 -22.14
N ILE A 103 -26.10 -19.60 -21.66
CA ILE A 103 -27.23 -18.86 -21.08
C ILE A 103 -26.80 -18.18 -19.78
N VAL A 104 -26.14 -18.92 -18.88
CA VAL A 104 -25.59 -18.36 -17.63
C VAL A 104 -24.63 -17.22 -17.96
N THR A 105 -23.75 -17.40 -18.95
CA THR A 105 -22.79 -16.39 -19.40
C THR A 105 -23.46 -15.14 -19.95
N PHE A 106 -24.56 -15.30 -20.67
CA PHE A 106 -25.36 -14.17 -21.14
C PHE A 106 -25.98 -13.40 -19.97
N LEU A 107 -26.60 -14.10 -19.00
CA LEU A 107 -27.21 -13.47 -17.84
C LEU A 107 -26.16 -12.77 -16.96
N VAL A 108 -24.96 -13.35 -16.82
CA VAL A 108 -23.81 -12.71 -16.17
C VAL A 108 -23.48 -11.38 -16.86
N ALA A 109 -23.42 -11.35 -18.19
CA ALA A 109 -23.16 -10.13 -18.95
C ALA A 109 -24.23 -9.05 -18.71
N VAL A 110 -25.50 -9.45 -18.60
CA VAL A 110 -26.63 -8.56 -18.29
C VAL A 110 -26.53 -8.01 -16.87
N TRP A 111 -26.18 -8.82 -15.88
CA TRP A 111 -25.96 -8.36 -14.51
C TRP A 111 -24.79 -7.38 -14.40
N LEU A 112 -23.66 -7.68 -15.06
CA LEU A 112 -22.53 -6.76 -15.15
C LEU A 112 -22.94 -5.44 -15.81
N LEU A 113 -23.79 -5.48 -16.84
CA LEU A 113 -24.33 -4.27 -17.47
C LEU A 113 -25.23 -3.48 -16.51
N ALA A 114 -26.04 -4.16 -15.70
CA ALA A 114 -26.84 -3.52 -14.66
C ALA A 114 -25.95 -2.85 -13.60
N PHE A 115 -24.88 -3.52 -13.15
CA PHE A 115 -23.91 -2.95 -12.21
C PHE A 115 -23.19 -1.72 -12.76
N TYR A 116 -22.90 -1.70 -14.07
CA TYR A 116 -22.39 -0.51 -14.76
C TYR A 116 -23.37 0.68 -14.65
N PHE A 117 -24.66 0.47 -14.90
CA PHE A 117 -25.67 1.52 -14.79
C PHE A 117 -25.87 2.00 -13.34
N MET A 118 -25.76 1.09 -12.37
CA MET A 118 -25.83 1.37 -10.94
C MET A 118 -24.58 2.09 -10.39
N LYS A 119 -23.52 2.22 -11.19
CA LYS A 119 -22.23 2.79 -10.78
C LYS A 119 -21.53 1.97 -9.68
N ALA A 120 -21.66 0.65 -9.74
CA ALA A 120 -21.10 -0.27 -8.74
C ALA A 120 -19.57 -0.17 -8.61
N GLY A 121 -18.86 0.31 -9.63
CA GLY A 121 -17.40 0.51 -9.58
C GLY A 121 -16.95 1.43 -8.44
N LYS A 122 -17.84 2.29 -7.91
CA LYS A 122 -17.54 3.12 -6.73
C LYS A 122 -17.21 2.32 -5.47
N LEU A 123 -17.67 1.07 -5.37
CA LEU A 123 -17.47 0.21 -4.20
C LEU A 123 -15.98 -0.06 -3.93
N VAL A 124 -15.15 -0.05 -4.97
CA VAL A 124 -13.70 -0.32 -4.84
C VAL A 124 -12.98 0.77 -4.04
N ASN A 125 -13.49 2.01 -4.04
CA ASN A 125 -12.89 3.12 -3.28
C ASN A 125 -12.91 2.91 -1.76
N TYR A 126 -13.69 1.95 -1.26
CA TYR A 126 -13.78 1.63 0.16
C TYR A 126 -12.84 0.49 0.57
N ILE A 127 -11.97 0.04 -0.32
CA ILE A 127 -11.09 -1.10 -0.10
C ILE A 127 -9.67 -0.60 0.08
N SER A 128 -9.10 -0.85 1.26
CA SER A 128 -7.76 -0.38 1.63
C SER A 128 -6.65 -1.25 1.01
N ALA A 129 -5.45 -0.69 0.87
CA ALA A 129 -4.30 -1.41 0.33
C ALA A 129 -3.97 -2.74 1.04
N PRO A 130 -4.03 -2.83 2.39
CA PRO A 130 -3.84 -4.11 3.09
C PRO A 130 -4.87 -5.17 2.68
N VAL A 131 -6.13 -4.78 2.46
CA VAL A 131 -7.19 -5.70 2.02
C VAL A 131 -6.92 -6.19 0.60
N MET A 132 -6.56 -5.30 -0.32
CA MET A 132 -6.21 -5.67 -1.70
C MET A 132 -5.02 -6.62 -1.77
N GLY A 133 -3.94 -6.33 -1.02
CA GLY A 133 -2.76 -7.19 -0.97
C GLY A 133 -3.05 -8.57 -0.37
N GLY A 134 -3.83 -8.61 0.72
CA GLY A 134 -4.25 -9.87 1.36
C GLY A 134 -5.13 -10.70 0.44
N PHE A 135 -6.07 -10.05 -0.24
CA PHE A 135 -6.95 -10.67 -1.23
C PHE A 135 -6.20 -11.32 -2.40
N ILE A 136 -5.29 -10.59 -3.05
CA ILE A 136 -4.52 -11.13 -4.19
C ILE A 136 -3.60 -12.25 -3.77
N THR A 137 -2.94 -12.09 -2.62
CA THR A 137 -2.08 -13.13 -2.06
C THR A 137 -2.91 -14.39 -1.77
N GLY A 138 -4.14 -14.22 -1.28
CA GLY A 138 -5.11 -15.30 -1.05
C GLY A 138 -5.44 -16.03 -2.34
N ILE A 139 -5.92 -15.31 -3.38
CA ILE A 139 -6.25 -15.90 -4.68
C ILE A 139 -5.06 -16.62 -5.30
N CYS A 140 -3.88 -15.99 -5.30
CA CYS A 140 -2.68 -16.61 -5.87
C CYS A 140 -2.35 -17.91 -5.15
N THR A 141 -2.47 -17.93 -3.82
CA THR A 141 -2.22 -19.12 -3.01
C THR A 141 -3.27 -20.21 -3.27
N THR A 142 -4.56 -19.87 -3.32
CA THR A 142 -5.64 -20.81 -3.68
C THR A 142 -5.38 -21.46 -5.05
N ILE A 143 -5.07 -20.66 -6.07
CA ILE A 143 -4.81 -21.19 -7.42
C ILE A 143 -3.54 -22.06 -7.46
N ILE A 144 -2.49 -21.69 -6.72
CA ILE A 144 -1.30 -22.55 -6.59
C ILE A 144 -1.68 -23.90 -5.98
N LEU A 145 -2.47 -23.92 -4.91
CA LEU A 145 -2.95 -25.16 -4.27
C LEU A 145 -3.80 -26.00 -5.23
N MET A 146 -4.68 -25.37 -6.04
CA MET A 146 -5.43 -26.07 -7.10
C MET A 146 -4.53 -26.73 -8.15
N GLN A 147 -3.34 -26.16 -8.39
CA GLN A 147 -2.39 -26.62 -9.40
C GLN A 147 -1.46 -27.73 -8.89
N VAL A 148 -1.12 -27.78 -7.60
CA VAL A 148 -0.18 -28.77 -7.02
C VAL A 148 -0.50 -30.22 -7.41
N PRO A 149 -1.75 -30.70 -7.32
CA PRO A 149 -2.12 -32.07 -7.73
C PRO A 149 -1.76 -32.42 -9.18
N LYS A 150 -1.77 -31.46 -10.10
CA LYS A 150 -1.43 -31.71 -11.52
C LYS A 150 0.04 -32.00 -11.73
N ILE A 151 0.93 -31.44 -10.90
CA ILE A 151 2.37 -31.79 -10.92
C ILE A 151 2.53 -33.26 -10.50
N MET A 152 1.71 -33.73 -9.57
CA MET A 152 1.69 -35.11 -9.09
C MET A 152 1.06 -36.11 -10.07
N GLY A 153 0.52 -35.65 -11.20
CA GLY A 153 -0.19 -36.49 -12.18
C GLY A 153 -1.70 -36.58 -11.95
N GLY A 154 -2.24 -35.88 -10.95
CA GLY A 154 -3.67 -35.80 -10.63
C GLY A 154 -4.45 -34.84 -11.54
N THR A 155 -5.68 -34.50 -11.13
CA THR A 155 -6.53 -33.46 -11.74
C THR A 155 -6.50 -32.19 -10.91
N SER A 156 -6.99 -31.05 -11.46
CA SER A 156 -7.11 -29.81 -10.67
C SER A 156 -7.90 -30.06 -9.38
N GLY A 157 -7.43 -29.51 -8.26
CA GLY A 157 -8.27 -29.41 -7.06
C GLY A 157 -9.41 -28.40 -7.26
N THR A 158 -10.50 -28.60 -6.54
CA THR A 158 -11.66 -27.70 -6.48
C THR A 158 -11.97 -27.38 -5.02
N GLY A 159 -12.59 -26.23 -4.77
CA GLY A 159 -13.02 -25.83 -3.43
C GLY A 159 -12.05 -24.92 -2.69
N GLU A 160 -12.31 -24.75 -1.40
CA GLU A 160 -11.53 -23.92 -0.47
C GLU A 160 -10.39 -24.72 0.18
N LEU A 161 -9.58 -24.08 1.03
CA LEU A 161 -8.34 -24.65 1.57
C LEU A 161 -8.48 -26.07 2.13
N LEU A 162 -9.54 -26.38 2.88
CA LEU A 162 -9.71 -27.72 3.48
C LEU A 162 -9.94 -28.79 2.42
N GLU A 163 -10.81 -28.52 1.45
CA GLU A 163 -11.10 -29.43 0.32
C GLU A 163 -9.87 -29.59 -0.57
N LEU A 164 -9.12 -28.50 -0.81
CA LEU A 164 -7.88 -28.53 -1.56
C LEU A 164 -6.81 -29.37 -0.88
N VAL A 165 -6.67 -29.27 0.45
CA VAL A 165 -5.72 -30.06 1.23
C VAL A 165 -6.11 -31.55 1.20
N GLU A 166 -7.39 -31.87 1.35
CA GLU A 166 -7.90 -33.24 1.24
C GLU A 166 -7.60 -33.84 -0.13
N HIS A 167 -7.90 -33.11 -1.21
CA HIS A 167 -7.60 -33.55 -2.58
C HIS A 167 -6.10 -33.70 -2.86
N ILE A 168 -5.25 -32.85 -2.28
CA ILE A 168 -3.79 -33.01 -2.36
C ILE A 168 -3.36 -34.29 -1.65
N ILE A 169 -3.87 -34.56 -0.44
CA ILE A 169 -3.56 -35.78 0.34
C ILE A 169 -3.98 -37.03 -0.43
N ASP A 170 -5.14 -37.01 -1.06
CA ASP A 170 -5.62 -38.13 -1.89
C ASP A 170 -4.78 -38.31 -3.15
N THR A 171 -4.39 -37.22 -3.82
CA THR A 171 -3.54 -37.29 -5.02
C THR A 171 -2.14 -37.83 -4.71
N VAL A 172 -1.61 -37.57 -3.50
CA VAL A 172 -0.30 -38.09 -3.06
C VAL A 172 -0.30 -39.63 -3.01
N LYS A 173 -1.45 -40.28 -2.80
CA LYS A 173 -1.55 -41.74 -2.78
C LYS A 173 -1.25 -42.37 -4.15
N ASP A 174 -1.60 -41.67 -5.23
CA ASP A 174 -1.46 -42.13 -6.63
C ASP A 174 -0.49 -41.24 -7.42
N ILE A 175 0.70 -41.00 -6.87
CA ILE A 175 1.68 -40.06 -7.44
C ILE A 175 2.40 -40.61 -8.68
N ASN A 176 2.45 -39.80 -9.74
CA ASN A 176 3.28 -40.06 -10.91
C ASN A 176 4.65 -39.37 -10.77
N ILE A 177 5.69 -40.14 -10.42
CA ILE A 177 7.04 -39.62 -10.19
C ILE A 177 7.64 -38.92 -11.44
N PRO A 178 7.52 -39.44 -12.68
CA PRO A 178 8.00 -38.75 -13.88
C PRO A 178 7.38 -37.35 -14.05
N SER A 179 6.07 -37.23 -13.81
CA SER A 179 5.32 -35.98 -13.84
C SER A 179 5.86 -34.97 -12.83
N VAL A 180 6.08 -35.42 -11.58
CA VAL A 180 6.64 -34.59 -10.50
C VAL A 180 8.03 -34.08 -10.87
N TYR A 181 8.90 -34.96 -11.36
CA TYR A 181 10.25 -34.59 -11.76
C TYR A 181 10.24 -33.52 -12.86
N ILE A 182 9.47 -33.73 -13.92
CA ILE A 182 9.36 -32.78 -15.03
C ILE A 182 8.81 -31.43 -14.54
N GLY A 183 7.76 -31.45 -13.71
CA GLY A 183 7.13 -30.24 -13.16
C GLY A 183 8.06 -29.45 -12.24
N ILE A 184 8.73 -30.11 -11.29
CA ILE A 184 9.67 -29.45 -10.37
C ILE A 184 10.88 -28.89 -11.11
N VAL A 185 11.47 -29.65 -12.05
CA VAL A 185 12.60 -29.17 -12.85
C VAL A 185 12.19 -27.94 -13.67
N ALA A 186 11.03 -27.98 -14.33
CA ALA A 186 10.49 -26.83 -15.05
C ALA A 186 10.28 -25.62 -14.14
N LEU A 187 9.73 -25.82 -12.93
CA LEU A 187 9.49 -24.76 -11.95
C LEU A 187 10.81 -24.14 -11.47
N VAL A 188 11.81 -24.96 -11.14
CA VAL A 188 13.15 -24.49 -10.73
C VAL A 188 13.80 -23.67 -11.84
N ILE A 189 13.77 -24.16 -13.09
CA ILE A 189 14.29 -23.42 -14.26
C ILE A 189 13.59 -22.06 -14.38
N LEU A 190 12.26 -22.02 -14.25
CA LEU A 190 11.51 -20.77 -14.33
C LEU A 190 11.89 -19.80 -13.22
N VAL A 191 11.92 -20.24 -11.97
CA VAL A 191 12.24 -19.39 -10.82
C VAL A 191 13.67 -18.84 -10.91
N ILE A 192 14.64 -19.68 -11.26
CA ILE A 192 16.04 -19.24 -11.45
C ILE A 192 16.12 -18.25 -12.61
N SER A 193 15.46 -18.55 -13.73
CA SER A 193 15.49 -17.68 -14.91
C SER A 193 14.90 -16.30 -14.66
N LYS A 194 13.89 -16.18 -13.79
CA LYS A 194 13.34 -14.88 -13.37
C LYS A 194 14.39 -14.01 -12.70
N LYS A 195 15.32 -14.62 -11.95
CA LYS A 195 16.41 -13.88 -11.28
C LYS A 195 17.57 -13.56 -12.23
N VAL A 196 17.93 -14.48 -13.11
CA VAL A 196 19.11 -14.36 -13.98
C VAL A 196 18.82 -13.61 -15.28
N MET A 197 17.67 -13.89 -15.91
CA MET A 197 17.31 -13.41 -17.25
C MET A 197 15.80 -13.12 -17.37
N PRO A 198 15.26 -12.18 -16.56
CA PRO A 198 13.81 -11.95 -16.41
C PRO A 198 13.07 -11.63 -17.71
N LYS A 199 13.76 -11.03 -18.69
CA LYS A 199 13.17 -10.59 -19.97
C LYS A 199 13.06 -11.71 -21.01
N PHE A 200 13.72 -12.85 -20.79
CA PHE A 200 13.72 -13.94 -21.76
C PHE A 200 12.51 -14.87 -21.53
N PRO A 201 11.75 -15.24 -22.58
CA PRO A 201 10.51 -16.01 -22.46
C PRO A 201 10.75 -17.50 -22.19
N MET A 202 11.32 -17.82 -21.02
CA MET A 202 11.61 -19.20 -20.62
C MET A 202 10.36 -20.09 -20.59
N ALA A 203 9.19 -19.53 -20.32
CA ALA A 203 7.92 -20.27 -20.41
C ALA A 203 7.67 -20.82 -21.83
N VAL A 204 7.95 -20.03 -22.87
CA VAL A 204 7.79 -20.45 -24.27
C VAL A 204 8.82 -21.52 -24.63
N VAL A 205 10.07 -21.34 -24.19
CA VAL A 205 11.12 -22.33 -24.41
C VAL A 205 10.79 -23.66 -23.74
N LEU A 206 10.27 -23.64 -22.51
CA LEU A 206 9.84 -24.86 -21.82
C LEU A 206 8.63 -25.52 -22.47
N MET A 207 7.69 -24.75 -23.04
CA MET A 207 6.59 -25.34 -23.83
C MET A 207 7.12 -26.06 -25.07
N VAL A 208 8.05 -25.43 -25.82
CA VAL A 208 8.69 -26.07 -26.98
C VAL A 208 9.48 -27.32 -26.56
N ALA A 209 10.26 -27.23 -25.50
CA ALA A 209 10.99 -28.37 -24.94
C ALA A 209 10.04 -29.50 -24.53
N GLY A 210 8.90 -29.17 -23.92
CA GLY A 210 7.85 -30.11 -23.57
C GLY A 210 7.29 -30.85 -24.78
N VAL A 211 6.96 -30.14 -25.87
CA VAL A 211 6.52 -30.76 -27.12
C VAL A 211 7.60 -31.70 -27.68
N MET A 212 8.87 -31.28 -27.67
CA MET A 212 9.97 -32.13 -28.13
C MET A 212 10.14 -33.37 -27.25
N MET A 213 10.03 -33.23 -25.92
CA MET A 213 10.07 -34.37 -25.01
C MET A 213 8.93 -35.35 -25.29
N THR A 214 7.69 -34.89 -25.46
CA THR A 214 6.56 -35.78 -25.79
C THR A 214 6.74 -36.48 -27.14
N LYS A 215 7.39 -35.84 -28.10
CA LYS A 215 7.61 -36.41 -29.44
C LYS A 215 8.74 -37.45 -29.46
N PHE A 216 9.81 -37.22 -28.71
CA PHE A 216 11.01 -38.07 -28.74
C PHE A 216 11.10 -39.05 -27.56
N MET A 217 10.35 -38.83 -26.49
CA MET A 217 10.30 -39.71 -25.32
C MET A 217 8.89 -40.27 -25.12
N PRO A 218 8.73 -41.49 -24.58
CA PRO A 218 7.44 -42.11 -24.36
C PRO A 218 6.74 -41.58 -23.09
N LEU A 219 6.60 -40.25 -22.96
CA LEU A 219 6.06 -39.59 -21.76
C LEU A 219 4.66 -40.12 -21.36
N GLN A 220 3.79 -40.34 -22.34
CA GLN A 220 2.44 -40.87 -22.10
C GLN A 220 2.49 -42.31 -21.57
N GLN A 221 3.47 -43.12 -22.00
CA GLN A 221 3.67 -44.48 -21.46
C GLN A 221 4.21 -44.46 -20.03
N TRP A 222 4.92 -43.39 -19.65
CA TRP A 222 5.33 -43.13 -18.26
C TRP A 222 4.20 -42.56 -17.38
N GLY A 223 2.97 -42.45 -17.92
CA GLY A 223 1.81 -41.93 -17.21
C GLY A 223 1.78 -40.40 -17.09
N VAL A 224 2.64 -39.68 -17.80
CA VAL A 224 2.63 -38.21 -17.82
C VAL A 224 1.46 -37.73 -18.68
N LYS A 225 0.52 -37.01 -18.08
CA LYS A 225 -0.63 -36.44 -18.77
C LYS A 225 -0.21 -35.32 -19.72
N THR A 226 -0.77 -35.33 -20.93
CA THR A 226 -0.68 -34.25 -21.92
C THR A 226 -2.05 -33.58 -22.09
N LEU A 227 -2.10 -32.39 -22.68
CA LEU A 227 -3.38 -31.75 -23.00
C LEU A 227 -4.18 -32.57 -24.02
N ASP A 228 -5.50 -32.40 -23.99
CA ASP A 228 -6.41 -32.98 -24.99
C ASP A 228 -6.16 -32.37 -26.38
N SER A 229 -6.28 -33.20 -27.42
CA SER A 229 -6.18 -32.72 -28.80
C SER A 229 -7.41 -31.88 -29.18
N VAL A 230 -7.17 -30.80 -29.91
CA VAL A 230 -8.23 -29.85 -30.30
C VAL A 230 -8.38 -29.83 -31.81
N ALA A 231 -9.61 -29.97 -32.30
CA ALA A 231 -9.91 -29.86 -33.72
C ALA A 231 -9.68 -28.41 -34.22
N PRO A 232 -9.10 -28.22 -35.43
CA PRO A 232 -9.02 -26.90 -36.04
C PRO A 232 -10.41 -26.32 -36.29
N GLY A 233 -10.58 -25.01 -36.05
CA GLY A 233 -11.86 -24.33 -36.26
C GLY A 233 -12.00 -23.07 -35.41
N LEU A 234 -12.64 -22.05 -35.99
CA LEU A 234 -13.02 -20.85 -35.26
C LEU A 234 -14.35 -21.04 -34.53
N PRO A 235 -14.59 -20.32 -33.42
CA PRO A 235 -15.85 -20.40 -32.71
C PRO A 235 -17.02 -19.99 -33.61
N SER A 236 -18.05 -20.83 -33.67
CA SER A 236 -19.31 -20.52 -34.32
C SER A 236 -20.14 -19.55 -33.47
N TRP A 237 -20.74 -18.55 -34.09
CA TRP A 237 -21.70 -17.67 -33.43
C TRP A 237 -23.01 -18.44 -33.17
N LYS A 238 -23.46 -18.45 -31.92
CA LYS A 238 -24.68 -19.12 -31.46
C LYS A 238 -25.49 -18.16 -30.59
N ILE A 239 -26.80 -18.15 -30.76
CA ILE A 239 -27.72 -17.43 -29.87
C ILE A 239 -28.14 -18.41 -28.76
N PRO A 240 -27.95 -18.09 -27.47
CA PRO A 240 -28.37 -18.97 -26.38
C PRO A 240 -29.89 -19.24 -26.43
N ASN A 241 -30.30 -20.50 -26.23
CA ASN A 241 -31.70 -20.89 -26.28
C ASN A 241 -32.37 -20.74 -24.90
N PHE A 242 -33.02 -19.60 -24.66
CA PHE A 242 -33.68 -19.28 -23.40
C PHE A 242 -34.93 -20.13 -23.09
N GLY A 243 -35.46 -20.91 -24.03
CA GLY A 243 -36.72 -21.65 -23.83
C GLY A 243 -36.57 -22.99 -23.11
N ALA A 244 -35.35 -23.49 -22.91
CA ALA A 244 -35.11 -24.90 -22.56
C ALA A 244 -34.98 -25.19 -21.05
N TYR A 245 -34.78 -24.19 -20.19
CA TYR A 245 -34.42 -24.38 -18.78
C TYR A 245 -35.12 -23.38 -17.84
N PRO A 246 -35.36 -23.73 -16.56
CA PRO A 246 -36.01 -22.83 -15.60
C PRO A 246 -35.15 -21.59 -15.33
N MET A 247 -35.69 -20.42 -15.69
CA MET A 247 -34.93 -19.17 -15.62
C MET A 247 -34.62 -18.71 -14.20
N THR A 248 -35.47 -19.00 -13.21
CA THR A 248 -35.31 -18.53 -11.83
C THR A 248 -33.98 -18.97 -11.22
N ASP A 249 -33.62 -20.24 -11.38
CA ASP A 249 -32.37 -20.78 -10.84
C ASP A 249 -31.15 -20.19 -11.55
N LEU A 250 -31.23 -20.11 -12.88
CA LEU A 250 -30.20 -19.51 -13.72
C LEU A 250 -29.97 -18.03 -13.39
N PHE A 251 -31.02 -17.29 -13.03
CA PHE A 251 -30.92 -15.89 -12.59
C PHE A 251 -30.12 -15.75 -11.29
N MET A 252 -30.35 -16.59 -10.28
CA MET A 252 -29.62 -16.53 -9.00
C MET A 252 -28.16 -16.96 -9.16
N ILE A 253 -27.92 -18.04 -9.92
CA ILE A 253 -26.57 -18.53 -10.23
C ILE A 253 -25.78 -17.45 -10.98
N SER A 254 -26.35 -16.90 -12.05
CA SER A 254 -25.68 -15.88 -12.87
C SER A 254 -25.41 -14.59 -12.11
N LEU A 255 -26.28 -14.19 -11.17
CA LEU A 255 -26.04 -13.04 -10.30
C LEU A 255 -24.81 -13.28 -9.42
N SER A 256 -24.72 -14.47 -8.80
CA SER A 256 -23.59 -14.84 -7.95
C SER A 256 -22.27 -14.81 -8.73
N VAL A 257 -22.26 -15.40 -9.94
CA VAL A 257 -21.09 -15.38 -10.83
C VAL A 257 -20.73 -13.97 -11.28
N ALA A 258 -21.73 -13.11 -11.58
CA ALA A 258 -21.47 -11.73 -11.96
C ALA A 258 -20.87 -10.90 -10.82
N VAL A 259 -21.33 -11.10 -9.57
CA VAL A 259 -20.75 -10.45 -8.38
C VAL A 259 -19.30 -10.88 -8.20
N VAL A 260 -18.99 -12.17 -8.37
CA VAL A 260 -17.62 -12.69 -8.30
C VAL A 260 -16.74 -12.06 -9.38
N ILE A 261 -17.18 -12.07 -10.65
CA ILE A 261 -16.41 -11.48 -11.76
C ILE A 261 -16.14 -9.99 -11.51
N MET A 262 -17.17 -9.25 -11.10
CA MET A 262 -17.04 -7.82 -10.80
C MET A 262 -16.05 -7.60 -9.65
N ALA A 263 -16.22 -8.30 -8.52
CA ALA A 263 -15.39 -8.11 -7.34
C ALA A 263 -13.95 -8.50 -7.62
N GLU A 264 -13.70 -9.71 -8.12
CA GLU A 264 -12.36 -10.22 -8.35
C GLU A 264 -11.61 -9.43 -9.41
N THR A 265 -12.26 -9.15 -10.55
CA THR A 265 -11.59 -8.42 -11.63
C THR A 265 -11.25 -7.00 -11.20
N LEU A 266 -12.19 -6.25 -10.63
CA LEU A 266 -11.93 -4.86 -10.23
C LEU A 266 -10.87 -4.77 -9.14
N LEU A 267 -10.89 -5.68 -8.17
CA LEU A 267 -9.90 -5.71 -7.09
C LEU A 267 -8.50 -6.02 -7.62
N ALA A 268 -8.40 -7.04 -8.47
CA ALA A 268 -7.15 -7.39 -9.11
C ALA A 268 -6.62 -6.23 -9.96
N GLU A 269 -7.46 -5.63 -10.80
CA GLU A 269 -7.09 -4.47 -11.62
C GLU A 269 -6.60 -3.29 -10.79
N ASN A 270 -7.28 -2.98 -9.69
CA ASN A 270 -6.91 -1.85 -8.82
C ASN A 270 -5.60 -2.09 -8.08
N SER A 271 -5.33 -3.30 -7.58
CA SER A 271 -4.01 -3.59 -7.01
C SER A 271 -2.91 -3.43 -8.05
N PHE A 272 -3.09 -3.99 -9.25
CA PHE A 272 -2.12 -3.83 -10.34
C PHE A 272 -1.94 -2.35 -10.73
N ALA A 273 -3.01 -1.56 -10.71
CA ALA A 273 -2.98 -0.12 -10.94
C ALA A 273 -2.21 0.64 -9.86
N GLN A 274 -2.43 0.30 -8.59
CA GLN A 274 -1.73 0.89 -7.45
C GLN A 274 -0.25 0.53 -7.45
N LYS A 275 0.07 -0.76 -7.65
CA LYS A 275 1.43 -1.27 -7.76
C LYS A 275 2.23 -0.55 -8.85
N ASN A 276 1.59 -0.30 -9.99
CA ASN A 276 2.26 0.28 -11.17
C ASN A 276 1.99 1.78 -11.39
N GLY A 277 1.35 2.44 -10.43
CA GLY A 277 1.21 3.90 -10.41
C GLY A 277 0.31 4.49 -11.51
N TYR A 278 -0.71 3.76 -11.97
CA TYR A 278 -1.73 4.28 -12.90
C TYR A 278 -3.12 4.27 -12.27
N ARG A 279 -4.07 4.93 -12.94
CA ARG A 279 -5.49 4.98 -12.53
C ARG A 279 -6.35 4.31 -13.58
N ILE A 280 -7.40 3.65 -13.12
CA ILE A 280 -8.43 3.05 -13.96
C ILE A 280 -9.78 3.71 -13.69
N ASN A 281 -10.73 3.52 -14.61
CA ASN A 281 -12.11 3.92 -14.42
C ASN A 281 -12.94 2.67 -14.16
N ASP A 282 -13.14 2.34 -12.87
CA ASP A 282 -13.80 1.11 -12.43
C ASP A 282 -15.15 0.88 -13.10
N ASN A 283 -15.93 1.95 -13.31
CA ASN A 283 -17.21 1.78 -13.96
C ASN A 283 -17.06 1.42 -15.45
N GLN A 284 -16.08 1.98 -16.15
CA GLN A 284 -15.81 1.59 -17.53
C GLN A 284 -15.26 0.16 -17.62
N GLU A 285 -14.51 -0.31 -16.62
CA GLU A 285 -14.06 -1.71 -16.56
C GLU A 285 -15.24 -2.68 -16.42
N ILE A 286 -16.23 -2.39 -15.56
CA ILE A 286 -17.46 -3.20 -15.49
C ILE A 286 -18.15 -3.31 -16.86
N LEU A 287 -18.19 -2.22 -17.63
CA LEU A 287 -18.71 -2.25 -18.99
C LEU A 287 -17.86 -3.16 -19.89
N ALA A 288 -16.53 -3.10 -19.80
CA ALA A 288 -15.64 -3.97 -20.56
C ALA A 288 -15.86 -5.46 -20.21
N PHE A 289 -16.06 -5.80 -18.93
CA PHE A 289 -16.36 -7.17 -18.50
C PHE A 289 -17.70 -7.66 -19.05
N SER A 290 -18.72 -6.81 -19.01
CA SER A 290 -20.04 -7.09 -19.56
C SER A 290 -19.97 -7.38 -21.06
N LEU A 291 -19.32 -6.50 -21.84
CA LEU A 291 -19.18 -6.67 -23.28
C LEU A 291 -18.35 -7.91 -23.64
N GLY A 292 -17.28 -8.19 -22.90
CA GLY A 292 -16.50 -9.41 -23.06
C GLY A 292 -17.34 -10.67 -22.82
N ASN A 293 -18.07 -10.72 -21.70
CA ASN A 293 -18.95 -11.85 -21.38
C ASN A 293 -20.12 -12.00 -22.35
N LEU A 294 -20.65 -10.90 -22.89
CA LEU A 294 -21.71 -10.94 -23.91
C LEU A 294 -21.22 -11.66 -25.17
N VAL A 295 -19.99 -11.35 -25.61
CA VAL A 295 -19.36 -12.04 -26.75
C VAL A 295 -18.97 -13.48 -26.41
N ALA A 296 -18.57 -13.75 -25.16
CA ALA A 296 -18.33 -15.12 -24.69
C ALA A 296 -19.60 -15.97 -24.80
N ALA A 297 -20.76 -15.44 -24.40
CA ALA A 297 -22.05 -16.12 -24.52
C ALA A 297 -22.38 -16.45 -25.99
N PHE A 298 -22.19 -15.50 -26.91
CA PHE A 298 -22.48 -15.72 -28.33
C PHE A 298 -21.49 -16.65 -29.03
N THR A 299 -20.32 -16.90 -28.44
CA THR A 299 -19.35 -17.90 -28.94
C THR A 299 -19.51 -19.25 -28.25
N GLY A 300 -20.50 -19.37 -27.35
CA GLY A 300 -20.82 -20.58 -26.59
C GLY A 300 -19.87 -20.86 -25.43
N CYS A 301 -19.07 -19.88 -25.01
CA CYS A 301 -18.10 -20.03 -23.93
C CYS A 301 -18.74 -19.87 -22.55
N CYS A 302 -18.02 -20.33 -21.53
CA CYS A 302 -18.32 -20.03 -20.13
C CYS A 302 -17.97 -18.58 -19.77
N PRO A 303 -18.42 -18.07 -18.61
CA PRO A 303 -18.10 -16.74 -18.15
C PRO A 303 -16.60 -16.52 -18.03
N ILE A 304 -16.18 -15.32 -18.40
CA ILE A 304 -14.78 -14.89 -18.40
C ILE A 304 -14.55 -13.80 -17.37
N ASN A 305 -13.32 -13.72 -16.89
CA ASN A 305 -12.89 -12.90 -15.76
C ASN A 305 -11.52 -12.30 -16.03
N GLY A 306 -11.13 -11.37 -15.16
CA GLY A 306 -9.75 -10.94 -15.06
C GLY A 306 -8.80 -12.04 -14.63
N SER A 307 -7.63 -12.15 -15.25
CA SER A 307 -6.65 -13.17 -14.91
C SER A 307 -5.39 -12.56 -14.29
N VAL A 308 -5.23 -12.79 -12.98
CA VAL A 308 -4.03 -12.38 -12.23
C VAL A 308 -2.78 -13.04 -12.81
N SER A 309 -2.82 -14.34 -13.10
CA SER A 309 -1.69 -15.10 -13.65
C SER A 309 -1.20 -14.55 -14.99
N ARG A 310 -2.12 -14.27 -15.92
CA ARG A 310 -1.76 -13.74 -17.26
C ARG A 310 -1.25 -12.30 -17.16
N THR A 311 -1.87 -11.49 -16.30
CA THR A 311 -1.46 -10.11 -16.05
C THR A 311 -0.05 -10.03 -15.46
N ALA A 312 0.25 -10.87 -14.45
CA ALA A 312 1.58 -10.94 -13.85
C ALA A 312 2.67 -11.36 -14.87
N MET A 313 2.34 -12.26 -15.80
CA MET A 313 3.26 -12.58 -16.90
C MET A 313 3.39 -11.44 -17.90
N GLY A 314 2.30 -10.75 -18.23
CA GLY A 314 2.33 -9.57 -19.08
C GLY A 314 3.25 -8.48 -18.51
N GLU A 315 3.16 -8.24 -17.20
CA GLU A 315 4.04 -7.34 -16.46
C GLU A 315 5.51 -7.78 -16.55
N GLN A 316 5.78 -9.08 -16.32
CA GLN A 316 7.14 -9.64 -16.40
C GLN A 316 7.79 -9.40 -17.78
N TYR A 317 7.03 -9.58 -18.87
CA TYR A 317 7.53 -9.39 -20.24
C TYR A 317 7.39 -7.95 -20.76
N GLN A 318 7.03 -7.01 -19.89
CA GLN A 318 6.95 -5.57 -20.17
C GLN A 318 5.87 -5.16 -21.17
N GLY A 319 4.71 -5.84 -21.17
CA GLY A 319 3.51 -5.34 -21.86
C GLY A 319 3.14 -3.94 -21.36
N LYS A 320 2.82 -3.03 -22.27
CA LYS A 320 2.61 -1.60 -21.98
C LYS A 320 1.19 -1.12 -22.27
N THR A 321 0.48 -1.78 -23.19
CA THR A 321 -0.90 -1.41 -23.54
C THR A 321 -1.77 -2.63 -23.83
N GLN A 322 -3.08 -2.39 -23.98
CA GLN A 322 -4.05 -3.41 -24.40
C GLN A 322 -3.85 -3.88 -25.84
N LEU A 323 -2.91 -3.32 -26.61
CA LEU A 323 -2.45 -3.97 -27.84
C LEU A 323 -1.97 -5.39 -27.55
N THR A 324 -1.39 -5.63 -26.36
CA THR A 324 -1.03 -6.96 -25.87
C THR A 324 -2.21 -7.93 -25.91
N GLY A 325 -3.37 -7.52 -25.37
CA GLY A 325 -4.59 -8.34 -25.37
C GLY A 325 -5.13 -8.59 -26.78
N ILE A 326 -5.08 -7.57 -27.65
CA ILE A 326 -5.48 -7.71 -29.06
C ILE A 326 -4.57 -8.72 -29.78
N ILE A 327 -3.25 -8.60 -29.64
CA ILE A 327 -2.29 -9.52 -30.24
C ILE A 327 -2.48 -10.94 -29.70
N ALA A 328 -2.75 -11.09 -28.40
CA ALA A 328 -3.03 -12.39 -27.81
C ALA A 328 -4.27 -13.05 -28.45
N GLY A 329 -5.37 -12.32 -28.58
CA GLY A 329 -6.60 -12.82 -29.22
C GLY A 329 -6.43 -13.14 -30.71
N LEU A 330 -5.72 -12.29 -31.46
CA LEU A 330 -5.41 -12.53 -32.88
C LEU A 330 -4.48 -13.73 -33.07
N SER A 331 -3.48 -13.88 -32.20
CA SER A 331 -2.55 -15.03 -32.23
C SER A 331 -3.28 -16.32 -31.90
N MET A 332 -4.24 -16.29 -30.95
CA MET A 332 -5.08 -17.44 -30.62
C MET A 332 -5.98 -17.82 -31.80
N MET A 333 -6.54 -16.82 -32.50
CA MET A 333 -7.32 -17.04 -33.72
C MET A 333 -6.50 -17.74 -34.81
N LEU A 334 -5.26 -17.30 -35.04
CA LEU A 334 -4.34 -17.92 -36.00
C LEU A 334 -4.00 -19.36 -35.62
N LEU A 335 -3.78 -19.61 -34.32
CA LEU A 335 -3.54 -20.95 -33.80
C LEU A 335 -4.74 -21.87 -34.01
N LEU A 336 -5.97 -21.41 -33.77
CA LEU A 336 -7.18 -22.20 -33.99
C LEU A 336 -7.42 -22.53 -35.47
N PHE A 337 -6.91 -21.69 -36.38
CA PHE A 337 -7.06 -21.90 -37.82
C PHE A 337 -6.19 -23.04 -38.36
N GLY A 338 -4.97 -23.23 -37.83
CA GLY A 338 -4.06 -24.26 -38.37
C GLY A 338 -2.99 -24.80 -37.43
N GLY A 339 -2.91 -24.32 -36.19
CA GLY A 339 -1.91 -24.69 -35.20
C GLY A 339 -2.38 -25.67 -34.12
N THR A 340 -3.65 -26.08 -34.07
CA THR A 340 -4.16 -26.88 -32.93
C THR A 340 -3.50 -28.25 -32.76
N GLY A 341 -2.89 -28.79 -33.82
CA GLY A 341 -2.21 -30.09 -33.80
C GLY A 341 -1.05 -30.20 -32.82
N PHE A 342 -0.41 -29.10 -32.40
CA PHE A 342 0.66 -29.17 -31.40
C PHE A 342 0.15 -29.25 -29.95
N ILE A 343 -1.09 -28.82 -29.67
CA ILE A 343 -1.63 -28.69 -28.31
C ILE A 343 -1.56 -30.03 -27.58
N GLY A 344 -1.94 -31.12 -28.26
CA GLY A 344 -1.97 -32.47 -27.69
C GLY A 344 -0.60 -33.00 -27.25
N PHE A 345 0.50 -32.38 -27.67
CA PHE A 345 1.85 -32.77 -27.26
C PHE A 345 2.34 -32.05 -26.00
N LEU A 346 1.61 -31.07 -25.47
CA LEU A 346 2.07 -30.29 -24.32
C LEU A 346 1.89 -31.08 -23.01
N PRO A 347 2.97 -31.38 -22.26
CA PRO A 347 2.87 -32.03 -20.96
C PRO A 347 2.22 -31.11 -19.92
N VAL A 348 1.21 -31.60 -19.22
CA VAL A 348 0.52 -30.87 -18.15
C VAL A 348 1.50 -30.35 -17.08
N PRO A 349 2.50 -31.11 -16.59
CA PRO A 349 3.36 -30.67 -15.49
C PRO A 349 4.20 -29.42 -15.81
N ILE A 350 4.63 -29.27 -17.06
CA ILE A 350 5.36 -28.08 -17.52
C ILE A 350 4.44 -26.85 -17.50
N LEU A 351 3.21 -27.01 -17.97
CA LEU A 351 2.21 -25.94 -18.02
C LEU A 351 1.81 -25.53 -16.59
N THR A 352 1.65 -26.50 -15.70
CA THR A 352 1.39 -26.26 -14.28
C THR A 352 2.53 -25.49 -13.61
N ALA A 353 3.79 -25.85 -13.89
CA ALA A 353 4.95 -25.13 -13.38
C ALA A 353 5.00 -23.67 -13.88
N ILE A 354 4.62 -23.43 -15.13
CA ILE A 354 4.49 -22.07 -15.71
C ILE A 354 3.45 -21.25 -14.93
N VAL A 355 2.26 -21.82 -14.66
CA VAL A 355 1.20 -21.14 -13.90
C VAL A 355 1.65 -20.82 -12.47
N ILE A 356 2.20 -21.81 -11.75
CA ILE A 356 2.67 -21.63 -10.36
C ILE A 356 3.76 -20.55 -10.31
N SER A 357 4.72 -20.59 -11.24
CA SER A 357 5.80 -19.60 -11.28
C SER A 357 5.28 -18.17 -11.43
N ALA A 358 4.26 -17.94 -12.27
CA ALA A 358 3.67 -16.61 -12.43
C ALA A 358 2.95 -16.12 -11.18
N LEU A 359 2.18 -16.99 -10.53
CA LEU A 359 1.43 -16.65 -9.32
C LEU A 359 2.33 -16.31 -8.13
N ILE A 360 3.45 -17.02 -7.95
CA ILE A 360 4.44 -16.68 -6.92
C ILE A 360 4.95 -15.24 -7.08
N GLY A 361 5.08 -14.74 -8.31
CA GLY A 361 5.49 -13.35 -8.55
C GLY A 361 4.38 -12.31 -8.33
N ALA A 362 3.12 -12.74 -8.23
CA ALA A 362 1.97 -11.88 -8.04
C ALA A 362 1.56 -11.74 -6.56
N THR A 363 2.02 -12.64 -5.68
CA THR A 363 1.77 -12.54 -4.23
C THR A 363 2.45 -11.30 -3.63
N GLU A 364 1.80 -10.66 -2.66
CA GLU A 364 2.30 -9.44 -2.02
C GLU A 364 2.84 -9.68 -0.59
N PHE A 365 3.58 -10.78 -0.37
CA PHE A 365 4.18 -11.06 0.95
C PHE A 365 5.13 -9.95 1.42
N ASP A 366 5.79 -9.25 0.50
CA ASP A 366 6.63 -8.08 0.82
C ASP A 366 5.81 -6.94 1.45
N LEU A 367 4.55 -6.75 1.03
CA LEU A 367 3.66 -5.77 1.65
C LEU A 367 3.37 -6.18 3.10
N ALA A 368 3.10 -7.45 3.38
CA ALA A 368 2.84 -7.93 4.74
C ALA A 368 4.03 -7.65 5.68
N VAL A 369 5.26 -7.84 5.21
CA VAL A 369 6.49 -7.52 5.98
C VAL A 369 6.60 -6.01 6.25
N ARG A 370 6.37 -5.16 5.25
CA ARG A 370 6.36 -3.70 5.44
C ARG A 370 5.27 -3.26 6.42
N LEU A 371 4.06 -3.82 6.29
CA LEU A 371 2.95 -3.53 7.20
C LEU A 371 3.28 -3.96 8.63
N TRP A 372 3.97 -5.08 8.83
CA TRP A 372 4.39 -5.51 10.18
C TRP A 372 5.33 -4.50 10.85
N GLN A 373 6.21 -3.86 10.08
CA GLN A 373 7.13 -2.84 10.57
C GLN A 373 6.43 -1.50 10.84
N VAL A 374 5.44 -1.12 10.03
CA VAL A 374 4.78 0.20 10.10
C VAL A 374 3.52 0.18 10.99
N SER A 375 2.61 -0.77 10.77
CA SER A 375 1.33 -0.86 11.47
C SER A 375 0.87 -2.31 11.60
N ARG A 376 1.03 -2.88 12.81
CA ARG A 376 0.57 -4.25 13.10
C ARG A 376 -0.92 -4.44 12.85
N LYS A 377 -1.75 -3.41 13.07
CA LYS A 377 -3.20 -3.46 12.81
C LYS A 377 -3.49 -3.64 11.32
N GLU A 378 -2.79 -2.91 10.45
CA GLU A 378 -2.92 -3.08 9.00
C GLU A 378 -2.40 -4.44 8.54
N CYS A 379 -1.33 -4.96 9.17
CA CYS A 379 -0.87 -6.32 8.90
C CYS A 379 -1.94 -7.37 9.28
N PHE A 380 -2.65 -7.22 10.40
CA PHE A 380 -3.77 -8.10 10.75
C PHE A 380 -4.94 -8.00 9.77
N ILE A 381 -5.22 -6.82 9.20
CA ILE A 381 -6.23 -6.67 8.14
C ILE A 381 -5.81 -7.47 6.90
N PHE A 382 -4.54 -7.38 6.49
CA PHE A 382 -3.98 -8.17 5.39
C PHE A 382 -4.14 -9.68 5.66
N ILE A 383 -3.72 -10.15 6.83
CA ILE A 383 -3.82 -11.57 7.22
C ILE A 383 -5.28 -12.03 7.27
N GLY A 384 -6.17 -11.19 7.81
CA GLY A 384 -7.61 -11.48 7.87
C GLY A 384 -8.22 -11.64 6.49
N ALA A 385 -7.91 -10.74 5.55
CA ALA A 385 -8.35 -10.86 4.16
C ALA A 385 -7.75 -12.10 3.48
N PHE A 386 -6.44 -12.35 3.65
CA PHE A 386 -5.73 -13.51 3.10
C PHE A 386 -6.33 -14.84 3.56
N MET A 387 -6.50 -15.02 4.87
CA MET A 387 -7.09 -16.23 5.45
C MET A 387 -8.57 -16.36 5.09
N GLY A 388 -9.29 -15.24 5.06
CA GLY A 388 -10.69 -15.23 4.65
C GLY A 388 -10.88 -15.73 3.21
N VAL A 389 -10.01 -15.32 2.28
CA VAL A 389 -10.02 -15.84 0.89
C VAL A 389 -9.71 -17.33 0.85
N LEU A 390 -8.71 -17.79 1.59
CA LEU A 390 -8.32 -19.21 1.58
C LEU A 390 -9.38 -20.14 2.19
N MET A 391 -10.04 -19.72 3.26
CA MET A 391 -10.94 -20.58 4.04
C MET A 391 -12.40 -20.48 3.62
N LEU A 392 -12.84 -19.30 3.16
CA LEU A 392 -14.25 -18.98 2.94
C LEU A 392 -14.53 -18.49 1.51
N GLY A 393 -13.52 -18.48 0.64
CA GLY A 393 -13.63 -17.98 -0.73
C GLY A 393 -13.44 -16.48 -0.86
N THR A 394 -13.32 -16.06 -2.12
CA THR A 394 -12.87 -14.71 -2.51
C THR A 394 -13.79 -13.61 -2.02
N ILE A 395 -15.11 -13.75 -2.18
CA ILE A 395 -16.09 -12.75 -1.73
C ILE A 395 -16.00 -12.54 -0.20
N ASN A 396 -16.02 -13.63 0.56
CA ASN A 396 -16.04 -13.57 2.02
C ASN A 396 -14.73 -12.99 2.57
N GLY A 397 -13.59 -13.35 1.97
CA GLY A 397 -12.29 -12.77 2.32
C GLY A 397 -12.24 -11.24 2.15
N VAL A 398 -12.81 -10.72 1.06
CA VAL A 398 -12.91 -9.27 0.83
C VAL A 398 -13.82 -8.61 1.88
N LEU A 399 -14.99 -9.18 2.16
CA LEU A 399 -15.91 -8.64 3.17
C LEU A 399 -15.27 -8.57 4.56
N ILE A 400 -14.56 -9.63 4.96
CA ILE A 400 -13.80 -9.66 6.22
C ILE A 400 -12.78 -8.53 6.24
N GLY A 401 -11.99 -8.38 5.17
CA GLY A 401 -11.00 -7.32 5.06
C GLY A 401 -11.61 -5.93 5.16
N ILE A 402 -12.72 -5.68 4.47
CA ILE A 402 -13.46 -4.40 4.51
C ILE A 402 -13.96 -4.11 5.94
N ILE A 403 -14.60 -5.08 6.60
CA ILE A 403 -15.12 -4.92 7.97
C ILE A 403 -13.99 -4.61 8.95
N LEU A 404 -12.87 -5.33 8.86
CA LEU A 404 -11.69 -5.09 9.70
C LEU A 404 -11.09 -3.70 9.44
N SER A 405 -11.00 -3.29 8.18
CA SER A 405 -10.49 -1.97 7.79
C SER A 405 -11.39 -0.83 8.29
N PHE A 406 -12.71 -0.98 8.20
CA PHE A 406 -13.64 0.01 8.76
C PHE A 406 -13.57 0.06 10.28
N THR A 407 -13.45 -1.10 10.93
CA THR A 407 -13.33 -1.18 12.38
C THR A 407 -12.04 -0.50 12.87
N GLU A 408 -10.91 -0.74 12.20
CA GLU A 408 -9.65 -0.06 12.49
C GLU A 408 -9.77 1.45 12.29
N MET A 409 -10.37 1.90 11.18
CA MET A 409 -10.59 3.31 10.90
C MET A 409 -11.45 3.99 11.98
N ILE A 410 -12.53 3.33 12.42
CA ILE A 410 -13.41 3.82 13.49
C ILE A 410 -12.62 3.93 14.80
N ILE A 411 -11.88 2.89 15.19
CA ILE A 411 -11.06 2.90 16.41
C ILE A 411 -10.01 4.00 16.37
N ARG A 412 -9.35 4.19 15.23
CA ARG A 412 -8.32 5.23 15.04
C ARG A 412 -8.92 6.62 15.13
N THR A 413 -10.09 6.84 14.55
CA THR A 413 -10.78 8.14 14.59
C THR A 413 -11.37 8.44 15.98
N ALA A 414 -11.76 7.40 16.73
CA ALA A 414 -12.27 7.51 18.09
C ALA A 414 -11.18 7.82 19.13
N LYS A 415 -9.90 7.53 18.82
CA LYS A 415 -8.75 7.81 19.69
C LYS A 415 -7.72 8.69 18.96
N PRO A 416 -8.05 9.97 18.71
CA PRO A 416 -7.14 10.86 17.99
C PRO A 416 -5.93 11.23 18.85
N ALA A 417 -4.91 11.81 18.21
CA ALA A 417 -3.79 12.39 18.93
C ALA A 417 -4.26 13.64 19.70
N THR A 418 -3.89 13.71 20.98
CA THR A 418 -4.22 14.81 21.87
C THR A 418 -2.96 15.27 22.59
N CYS A 419 -2.85 16.56 22.87
CA CYS A 419 -1.72 17.09 23.64
C CYS A 419 -2.08 18.36 24.39
N PHE A 420 -1.33 18.63 25.46
CA PHE A 420 -1.38 19.89 26.18
C PHE A 420 -0.32 20.83 25.60
N LEU A 421 -0.68 22.10 25.42
CA LEU A 421 0.18 23.09 24.80
C LEU A 421 0.83 24.01 25.82
N GLY A 422 2.07 24.36 25.53
CA GLY A 422 2.83 25.39 26.22
C GLY A 422 3.54 26.32 25.25
N ILE A 423 4.45 27.13 25.77
CA ILE A 423 5.26 28.07 25.03
C ILE A 423 6.71 27.90 25.43
N GLN A 424 7.60 27.97 24.43
CA GLN A 424 9.01 28.14 24.67
C GLN A 424 9.32 29.61 24.99
N PRO A 425 10.11 29.91 26.04
CA PRO A 425 10.47 31.28 26.40
C PRO A 425 10.99 32.07 25.20
N GLY A 426 10.50 33.29 25.02
CA GLY A 426 10.84 34.19 23.93
C GLY A 426 10.17 33.92 22.58
N HIS A 427 9.43 32.83 22.46
CA HIS A 427 8.65 32.49 21.27
C HIS A 427 7.17 32.85 21.38
N LYS A 428 6.50 32.91 20.23
CA LYS A 428 5.08 33.30 20.14
C LYS A 428 4.12 32.13 19.89
N HIS A 429 4.65 30.98 19.48
CA HIS A 429 3.88 29.82 19.02
C HIS A 429 3.62 28.85 20.17
N PHE A 430 2.43 28.23 20.14
CA PHE A 430 2.05 27.18 21.07
C PHE A 430 2.50 25.82 20.55
N ARG A 431 3.18 25.04 21.39
CA ARG A 431 3.79 23.74 21.06
C ARG A 431 3.37 22.68 22.08
N ASP A 432 3.42 21.41 21.71
CA ASP A 432 3.17 20.32 22.66
C ASP A 432 4.19 20.40 23.81
N LEU A 433 3.73 20.29 25.06
CA LEU A 433 4.61 20.25 26.23
C LEU A 433 5.61 19.08 26.17
N ASN A 434 5.28 18.03 25.42
CA ASN A 434 6.14 16.86 25.25
C ASN A 434 7.15 16.98 24.08
N GLU A 435 7.08 18.05 23.26
CA GLU A 435 8.02 18.26 22.14
C GLU A 435 9.45 18.57 22.62
N GLY A 436 9.63 19.12 23.83
CA GLY A 436 10.94 19.48 24.34
C GLY A 436 10.95 19.99 25.78
N ARG A 437 12.11 19.89 26.44
CA ARG A 437 12.29 20.26 27.85
C ARG A 437 12.15 21.76 28.15
N HIS A 438 12.24 22.60 27.11
CA HIS A 438 12.18 24.07 27.23
C HIS A 438 10.79 24.64 26.89
N ILE A 439 9.75 23.80 26.91
CA ILE A 439 8.37 24.21 26.64
C ILE A 439 7.60 24.19 27.96
N TYR A 440 7.05 25.33 28.34
CA TYR A 440 6.39 25.50 29.64
C TYR A 440 4.92 25.84 29.47
N ALA A 441 4.07 25.30 30.35
CA ALA A 441 2.66 25.67 30.40
C ALA A 441 2.50 27.13 30.82
N ILE A 442 1.40 27.77 30.40
CA ILE A 442 1.05 29.10 30.87
C ILE A 442 0.46 28.98 32.26
N GLN A 443 0.91 29.83 33.18
CA GLN A 443 0.50 29.76 34.58
C GLN A 443 -1.02 29.87 34.74
N GLY A 444 -1.64 28.87 35.38
CA GLY A 444 -3.09 28.82 35.63
C GLY A 444 -3.96 28.62 34.38
N VAL A 445 -3.39 28.26 33.22
CA VAL A 445 -4.15 28.03 31.98
C VAL A 445 -3.81 26.68 31.38
N ILE A 446 -4.85 25.87 31.17
CA ILE A 446 -4.77 24.62 30.42
C ILE A 446 -5.10 24.91 28.97
N ILE A 447 -4.19 24.59 28.06
CA ILE A 447 -4.46 24.65 26.62
C ILE A 447 -4.40 23.23 26.10
N TYR A 448 -5.52 22.72 25.58
CA TYR A 448 -5.65 21.33 25.15
C TYR A 448 -5.96 21.27 23.65
N ARG A 449 -5.07 20.63 22.88
CA ARG A 449 -5.24 20.43 21.44
C ARG A 449 -5.87 19.07 21.17
N PHE A 450 -6.98 19.09 20.45
CA PHE A 450 -7.67 17.88 20.04
C PHE A 450 -7.61 17.71 18.52
N SER A 451 -6.92 16.66 18.04
CA SER A 451 -6.53 16.53 16.63
C SER A 451 -7.54 15.77 15.76
N SER A 452 -8.85 15.94 15.97
CA SER A 452 -9.91 15.29 15.19
C SER A 452 -11.27 15.99 15.32
N ASN A 453 -12.23 15.62 14.48
CA ASN A 453 -13.63 16.00 14.67
C ASN A 453 -14.16 15.53 16.03
N LEU A 454 -15.10 16.26 16.62
CA LEU A 454 -15.73 15.89 17.88
C LEU A 454 -17.04 15.16 17.61
N PHE A 455 -17.17 13.95 18.13
CA PHE A 455 -18.37 13.14 17.96
C PHE A 455 -18.55 12.17 19.14
N PHE A 456 -19.67 11.44 19.15
CA PHE A 456 -20.07 10.55 20.24
C PHE A 456 -18.98 9.59 20.74
N ALA A 457 -18.08 9.13 19.86
CA ALA A 457 -17.08 8.12 20.22
C ALA A 457 -15.84 8.69 20.94
N ASN A 458 -15.54 9.99 20.80
CA ASN A 458 -14.28 10.57 21.28
C ASN A 458 -14.44 11.76 22.23
N ILE A 459 -15.65 12.32 22.35
CA ILE A 459 -15.87 13.48 23.23
C ILE A 459 -15.57 13.15 24.71
N GLN A 460 -15.80 11.91 25.14
CA GLN A 460 -15.48 11.49 26.50
C GLN A 460 -13.98 11.55 26.79
N THR A 461 -13.12 11.31 25.79
CA THR A 461 -11.67 11.45 25.94
C THR A 461 -11.29 12.90 26.17
N LEU A 462 -11.83 13.83 25.37
CA LEU A 462 -11.61 15.25 25.56
C LEU A 462 -12.05 15.71 26.96
N GLN A 463 -13.26 15.31 27.37
CA GLN A 463 -13.80 15.68 28.67
C GLN A 463 -12.91 15.15 29.80
N ARG A 464 -12.56 13.86 29.76
CA ARG A 464 -11.74 13.22 30.79
C ARG A 464 -10.34 13.83 30.86
N ASP A 465 -9.68 14.01 29.72
CA ASP A 465 -8.33 14.58 29.67
C ASP A 465 -8.30 15.99 30.27
N ILE A 466 -9.31 16.82 29.96
CA ILE A 466 -9.43 18.16 30.55
C ILE A 466 -9.70 18.06 32.06
N GLU A 467 -10.66 17.24 32.49
CA GLU A 467 -11.01 17.08 33.90
C GLU A 467 -9.83 16.58 34.74
N ASP A 468 -9.06 15.60 34.23
CA ASP A 468 -7.87 15.04 34.88
C ASP A 468 -6.72 16.07 34.97
N ALA A 469 -6.67 17.04 34.07
CA ALA A 469 -5.63 18.08 34.04
C ALA A 469 -5.93 19.28 34.95
N ILE A 470 -7.16 19.45 35.44
CA ILE A 470 -7.54 20.57 36.30
C ILE A 470 -6.83 20.47 37.65
N LYS A 471 -6.06 21.51 37.96
CA LYS A 471 -5.43 21.79 39.27
C LYS A 471 -6.25 22.82 40.06
N GLU A 472 -6.02 22.93 41.37
CA GLU A 472 -6.69 23.93 42.23
C GLU A 472 -6.45 25.39 41.80
N ASP A 473 -5.31 25.69 41.17
CA ASP A 473 -4.94 27.01 40.69
C ASP A 473 -5.36 27.28 39.23
N THR A 474 -6.11 26.36 38.61
CA THR A 474 -6.58 26.49 37.23
C THR A 474 -7.59 27.62 37.12
N LYS A 475 -7.28 28.62 36.30
CA LYS A 475 -8.15 29.77 36.03
C LYS A 475 -8.90 29.63 34.71
N ALA A 476 -8.33 28.89 33.76
CA ALA A 476 -8.94 28.71 32.46
C ALA A 476 -8.55 27.43 31.74
N VAL A 477 -9.48 26.98 30.89
CA VAL A 477 -9.30 25.90 29.93
C VAL A 477 -9.57 26.45 28.53
N ILE A 478 -8.62 26.26 27.62
CA ILE A 478 -8.72 26.63 26.21
C ILE A 478 -8.59 25.36 25.37
N ILE A 479 -9.62 25.06 24.57
CA ILE A 479 -9.53 24.02 23.55
C ILE A 479 -8.95 24.65 22.27
N ASP A 480 -7.80 24.15 21.84
CA ASP A 480 -7.30 24.32 20.47
C ASP A 480 -8.03 23.31 19.57
N ALA A 481 -9.04 23.83 18.87
CA ALA A 481 -9.93 23.10 17.99
C ALA A 481 -9.54 23.27 16.50
N SER A 482 -8.26 23.55 16.22
CA SER A 482 -7.72 23.71 14.86
C SER A 482 -7.98 22.53 13.93
N ALA A 483 -8.05 21.31 14.48
CA ALA A 483 -8.36 20.09 13.72
C ALA A 483 -9.84 19.66 13.77
N VAL A 484 -10.68 20.40 14.49
CA VAL A 484 -12.12 20.11 14.59
C VAL A 484 -12.83 20.72 13.38
N GLY A 485 -13.21 19.88 12.42
CA GLY A 485 -14.00 20.28 11.25
C GLY A 485 -15.51 20.14 11.45
N SER A 486 -15.94 19.25 12.34
CA SER A 486 -17.35 19.02 12.66
C SER A 486 -17.57 18.59 14.11
N ILE A 487 -18.77 18.87 14.61
CA ILE A 487 -19.29 18.51 15.93
C ILE A 487 -20.66 17.85 15.74
N ASP A 488 -20.89 16.68 16.35
CA ASP A 488 -22.21 16.06 16.39
C ASP A 488 -23.03 16.48 17.62
N ILE A 489 -24.30 16.07 17.70
CA ILE A 489 -25.20 16.47 18.79
C ILE A 489 -24.72 15.97 20.15
N THR A 490 -24.21 14.73 20.24
CA THR A 490 -23.71 14.16 21.50
C THR A 490 -22.49 14.90 21.99
N ALA A 491 -21.59 15.29 21.08
CA ALA A 491 -20.43 16.10 21.42
C ALA A 491 -20.82 17.49 21.88
N ALA A 492 -21.82 18.12 21.24
CA ALA A 492 -22.37 19.40 21.68
C ALA A 492 -22.94 19.34 23.11
N ASP A 493 -23.79 18.37 23.41
CA ASP A 493 -24.39 18.22 24.76
C ASP A 493 -23.31 18.02 25.83
N ARG A 494 -22.27 17.24 25.52
CA ARG A 494 -21.14 17.00 26.43
C ARG A 494 -20.25 18.22 26.61
N LEU A 495 -20.03 19.00 25.55
CA LEU A 495 -19.34 20.29 25.66
C LEU A 495 -20.10 21.27 26.54
N GLU A 496 -21.44 21.29 26.47
CA GLU A 496 -22.25 22.09 27.37
C GLU A 496 -22.13 21.66 28.83
N ILE A 497 -22.15 20.35 29.09
CA ILE A 497 -21.96 19.81 30.44
C ILE A 497 -20.58 20.20 30.97
N LEU A 498 -19.52 20.05 30.16
CA LEU A 498 -18.17 20.46 30.53
C LEU A 498 -18.10 21.97 30.80
N TYR A 499 -18.69 22.79 29.93
CA TYR A 499 -18.76 24.24 30.12
C TYR A 499 -19.42 24.62 31.45
N LYS A 500 -20.60 24.04 31.75
CA LYS A 500 -21.33 24.30 33.01
C LYS A 500 -20.51 23.86 34.23
N SER A 501 -19.88 22.68 34.17
CA SER A 501 -19.03 22.19 35.25
C SER A 501 -17.81 23.08 35.51
N LEU A 502 -17.18 23.59 34.45
CA LEU A 502 -16.07 24.55 34.58
C LEU A 502 -16.55 25.89 35.14
N GLN A 503 -17.72 26.35 34.73
CA GLN A 503 -18.32 27.58 35.23
C GLN A 503 -18.65 27.49 36.73
N GLU A 504 -19.16 26.36 37.21
CA GLU A 504 -19.39 26.11 38.65
C GLU A 504 -18.11 26.16 39.48
N LYS A 505 -16.96 25.81 38.88
CA LYS A 505 -15.62 25.91 39.49
C LYS A 505 -14.96 27.28 39.29
N GLU A 506 -15.69 28.26 38.74
CA GLU A 506 -15.17 29.58 38.36
C GLU A 506 -14.00 29.55 37.35
N ILE A 507 -13.88 28.46 36.58
CA ILE A 507 -12.87 28.27 35.54
C ILE A 507 -13.42 28.78 34.21
N ARG A 508 -12.69 29.69 33.55
CA ARG A 508 -13.10 30.19 32.23
C ARG A 508 -12.86 29.15 31.14
N PHE A 509 -13.84 28.96 30.26
CA PHE A 509 -13.76 27.99 29.18
C PHE A 509 -13.75 28.68 27.81
N TYR A 510 -12.82 28.28 26.94
CA TYR A 510 -12.74 28.81 25.57
C TYR A 510 -12.58 27.72 24.51
N ILE A 511 -13.17 27.94 23.33
CA ILE A 511 -12.94 27.16 22.10
C ILE A 511 -12.27 28.08 21.07
N THR A 512 -11.15 27.64 20.50
CA THR A 512 -10.30 28.47 19.63
C THR A 512 -9.79 27.74 18.39
N GLU A 513 -9.29 28.48 17.40
CA GLU A 513 -8.59 28.00 16.19
C GLU A 513 -9.43 27.14 15.21
N HIS A 514 -10.70 26.85 15.49
CA HIS A 514 -11.58 26.06 14.61
C HIS A 514 -11.99 26.80 13.33
N ILE A 515 -12.37 26.02 12.32
CA ILE A 515 -12.90 26.55 11.05
C ILE A 515 -14.29 27.17 11.22
N SER A 516 -14.65 28.09 10.32
CA SER A 516 -15.92 28.84 10.40
C SER A 516 -17.17 27.95 10.40
N GLY A 517 -17.14 26.79 9.74
CA GLY A 517 -18.25 25.85 9.67
C GLY A 517 -18.68 25.32 11.05
N VAL A 518 -17.74 25.21 12.00
CA VAL A 518 -18.06 24.78 13.38
C VAL A 518 -18.91 25.82 14.09
N ASN A 519 -18.75 27.12 13.83
CA ASN A 519 -19.63 28.15 14.41
C ASN A 519 -21.09 28.00 13.96
N GLU A 520 -21.31 27.59 12.70
CA GLU A 520 -22.65 27.32 12.20
C GLU A 520 -23.26 26.09 12.90
N GLN A 521 -22.46 25.05 13.10
CA GLN A 521 -22.88 23.85 13.81
C GLN A 521 -23.20 24.14 15.28
N LEU A 522 -22.35 24.89 16.00
CA LEU A 522 -22.62 25.31 17.39
C LEU A 522 -23.98 26.02 17.51
N ARG A 523 -24.30 26.95 16.60
CA ARG A 523 -25.60 27.63 16.60
C ARG A 523 -26.76 26.66 16.35
N LYS A 524 -26.62 25.76 15.37
CA LYS A 524 -27.68 24.78 15.04
C LYS A 524 -27.88 23.73 16.13
N LEU A 525 -26.82 23.41 16.88
CA LEU A 525 -26.82 22.43 17.98
C LEU A 525 -27.16 23.06 19.34
N GLY A 526 -27.59 24.33 19.40
CA GLY A 526 -28.04 24.98 20.63
C GLY A 526 -26.94 25.65 21.48
N LEU A 527 -25.68 25.61 21.03
CA LEU A 527 -24.52 26.22 21.71
C LEU A 527 -24.17 27.63 21.19
N GLY A 528 -25.11 28.29 20.50
CA GLY A 528 -24.90 29.64 19.97
C GLY A 528 -24.52 30.66 21.04
N TYR A 529 -25.03 30.50 22.26
CA TYR A 529 -24.74 31.37 23.39
C TYR A 529 -23.27 31.36 23.80
N LEU A 530 -22.50 30.29 23.54
CA LEU A 530 -21.06 30.27 23.80
C LEU A 530 -20.32 31.30 22.92
N ILE A 531 -20.84 31.57 21.72
CA ILE A 531 -20.31 32.61 20.84
C ILE A 531 -20.67 33.99 21.39
N GLU A 532 -21.93 34.18 21.79
CA GLU A 532 -22.46 35.45 22.31
C GLU A 532 -21.79 35.86 23.63
N ASN A 533 -21.57 34.89 24.54
CA ASN A 533 -20.86 35.09 25.82
C ASN A 533 -19.35 35.25 25.65
N GLY A 534 -18.84 35.01 24.45
CA GLY A 534 -17.44 35.19 24.11
C GLY A 534 -16.50 34.06 24.50
N ASN A 535 -17.05 32.88 24.83
CA ASN A 535 -16.29 31.65 25.04
C ASN A 535 -15.72 31.10 23.72
N VAL A 536 -16.26 31.50 22.57
CA VAL A 536 -15.70 31.13 21.26
C VAL A 536 -14.85 32.26 20.70
N ARG A 537 -13.55 32.01 20.51
CA ARG A 537 -12.57 32.99 20.01
C ARG A 537 -11.83 32.49 18.78
N ARG A 538 -11.36 33.41 17.95
CA ARG A 538 -10.64 33.05 16.73
C ARG A 538 -9.28 32.42 17.01
N THR A 539 -8.57 32.90 18.04
CA THR A 539 -7.23 32.42 18.37
C THR A 539 -7.04 32.25 19.86
N ILE A 540 -6.10 31.38 20.24
CA ILE A 540 -5.68 31.19 21.64
C ILE A 540 -5.23 32.52 22.26
N HIS A 541 -4.52 33.35 21.50
CA HIS A 541 -4.05 34.65 21.96
C HIS A 541 -5.19 35.59 22.40
N VAL A 542 -6.29 35.61 21.64
CA VAL A 542 -7.45 36.45 21.99
C VAL A 542 -8.12 35.92 23.27
N ALA A 543 -8.25 34.60 23.41
CA ALA A 543 -8.78 34.00 24.64
C ALA A 543 -7.91 34.34 25.87
N LEU A 544 -6.58 34.28 25.75
CA LEU A 544 -5.66 34.71 26.81
C LEU A 544 -5.82 36.20 27.16
N LYS A 545 -5.97 37.05 26.14
CA LYS A 545 -6.16 38.50 26.31
C LYS A 545 -7.44 38.84 27.07
N ASP A 546 -8.54 38.11 26.83
CA ASP A 546 -9.81 38.27 27.58
C ASP A 546 -9.66 38.03 29.09
N MET A 547 -8.59 37.33 29.48
CA MET A 547 -8.24 37.02 30.87
C MET A 547 -7.17 37.97 31.44
N GLY A 548 -6.75 38.98 30.68
CA GLY A 548 -5.67 39.88 31.06
C GLY A 548 -4.26 39.28 30.89
N ILE A 549 -4.15 38.08 30.32
CA ILE A 549 -2.88 37.40 30.08
C ILE A 549 -2.31 37.85 28.73
N ASN A 550 -1.36 38.78 28.78
CA ASN A 550 -0.71 39.38 27.61
C ASN A 550 0.66 38.78 27.34
N ARG A 551 1.23 39.09 26.17
CA ARG A 551 2.61 38.71 25.84
C ARG A 551 3.60 39.70 26.47
N PRO A 552 4.76 39.23 26.95
CA PRO A 552 5.11 37.82 27.12
C PRO A 552 4.29 37.14 28.21
N TYR A 553 3.92 35.88 27.98
CA TYR A 553 3.00 35.17 28.86
C TYR A 553 3.72 34.64 30.12
N PRO A 554 3.05 34.65 31.28
CA PRO A 554 3.59 34.05 32.50
C PRO A 554 3.64 32.52 32.34
N LEU A 555 4.81 31.92 32.60
CA LEU A 555 5.06 30.49 32.46
C LEU A 555 5.09 29.80 33.84
N GLU A 556 4.66 28.55 33.93
CA GLU A 556 4.83 27.73 35.13
C GLU A 556 6.32 27.61 35.51
N GLY A 557 6.61 27.56 36.82
CA GLY A 557 7.98 27.46 37.32
C GLY A 557 8.75 28.78 37.42
N ASN A 558 8.06 29.93 37.29
CA ASN A 558 8.67 31.27 37.33
C ASN A 558 9.80 31.46 36.30
N VAL A 559 9.65 30.84 35.13
CA VAL A 559 10.61 30.97 34.03
C VAL A 559 10.46 32.34 33.38
N GLU A 560 11.55 33.09 33.27
CA GLU A 560 11.57 34.38 32.57
C GLU A 560 11.26 34.19 31.08
N ASN A 561 10.24 34.89 30.59
CA ASN A 561 9.78 34.82 29.21
C ASN A 561 10.04 36.14 28.49
N GLU A 562 11.29 36.53 28.31
CA GLU A 562 11.60 37.80 27.63
C GLU A 562 11.51 37.70 26.10
N GLN A 563 11.13 38.78 25.43
CA GLN A 563 11.10 38.79 23.96
C GLN A 563 12.52 38.70 23.38
N LEU A 564 12.82 37.58 22.73
CA LEU A 564 14.07 37.39 21.99
C LEU A 564 14.19 38.32 20.78
N THR A 565 15.42 38.75 20.47
CA THR A 565 15.78 39.49 19.25
C THR A 565 15.46 38.68 17.97
N PRO A 566 15.22 39.33 16.82
CA PRO A 566 14.87 38.63 15.57
C PRO A 566 15.94 37.68 15.02
N SER A 567 17.20 37.85 15.40
CA SER A 567 18.29 36.91 15.13
C SER A 567 18.14 35.65 15.96
N ARG A 568 18.01 35.77 17.28
CA ARG A 568 17.80 34.67 18.23
C ARG A 568 16.58 33.80 17.86
N LYS A 569 15.46 34.42 17.48
CA LYS A 569 14.25 33.69 17.03
C LYS A 569 14.46 32.86 15.76
N ARG A 570 15.30 33.30 14.83
CA ARG A 570 15.56 32.57 13.58
C ARG A 570 16.39 31.31 13.79
N VAL A 571 17.31 31.37 14.74
CA VAL A 571 18.20 30.27 15.12
C VAL A 571 17.40 29.16 15.81
N ASP A 572 16.70 29.51 16.90
CA ASP A 572 15.83 28.58 17.62
C ASP A 572 14.80 27.90 16.70
N ASN A 573 14.19 28.66 15.79
CA ASN A 573 13.19 28.10 14.88
C ASN A 573 13.76 27.02 13.95
N ARG A 574 15.03 27.09 13.53
CA ARG A 574 15.65 26.09 12.63
C ARG A 574 15.95 24.79 13.36
N VAL A 575 16.55 24.87 14.55
CA VAL A 575 16.79 23.71 15.41
C VAL A 575 15.46 23.05 15.76
N GLN A 576 14.46 23.85 16.11
CA GLN A 576 13.11 23.36 16.38
C GLN A 576 12.45 22.73 15.15
N GLU A 577 12.69 23.23 13.94
CA GLU A 577 12.15 22.64 12.71
C GLU A 577 12.77 21.26 12.45
N PHE A 578 14.05 21.08 12.77
CA PHE A 578 14.72 19.77 12.71
C PHE A 578 14.19 18.80 13.77
N VAL A 579 14.10 19.23 15.04
CA VAL A 579 13.54 18.41 16.13
C VAL A 579 12.07 18.07 15.87
N TRP A 580 11.30 19.01 15.31
CA TRP A 580 9.92 18.76 14.91
C TRP A 580 9.83 17.73 13.78
N ALA A 581 10.74 17.78 12.80
CA ALA A 581 10.75 16.87 11.66
C ALA A 581 11.16 15.43 12.03
N PHE A 582 12.16 15.27 12.91
CA PHE A 582 12.76 13.97 13.23
C PHE A 582 12.40 13.44 14.63
N GLY A 583 11.78 14.26 15.49
CA GLY A 583 11.30 13.87 16.80
C GLY A 583 12.39 13.24 17.67
N LYS A 584 12.13 12.02 18.17
CA LYS A 584 13.07 11.24 18.99
C LYS A 584 14.27 10.70 18.21
N GLU A 585 14.22 10.71 16.89
CA GLU A 585 15.31 10.24 16.01
C GLU A 585 16.25 11.37 15.60
N SER A 586 16.02 12.61 16.07
CA SER A 586 16.81 13.78 15.72
C SER A 586 18.31 13.60 16.01
N GLU A 587 18.68 13.12 17.20
CA GLU A 587 20.08 12.82 17.56
C GLU A 587 20.71 11.79 16.61
N LYS A 588 20.00 10.70 16.30
CA LYS A 588 20.48 9.66 15.40
C LYS A 588 20.62 10.15 13.96
N GLU A 589 19.74 11.04 13.52
CA GLU A 589 19.80 11.60 12.17
C GLU A 589 20.95 12.59 12.02
N ILE A 590 21.26 13.35 13.08
CA ILE A 590 22.48 14.17 13.15
C ILE A 590 23.71 13.25 13.01
N GLU A 591 23.78 12.17 13.78
CA GLU A 591 24.87 11.19 13.72
C GLU A 591 25.00 10.55 12.31
N ASN A 592 23.88 10.17 11.68
CA ASN A 592 23.86 9.66 10.31
C ASN A 592 24.40 10.69 9.31
N GLN A 593 24.04 11.96 9.44
CA GLN A 593 24.57 13.03 8.59
C GLN A 593 26.06 13.23 8.78
N ILE A 594 26.56 13.16 10.02
CA ILE A 594 27.99 13.20 10.32
C ILE A 594 28.70 12.04 9.63
N MET A 595 28.19 10.82 9.75
CA MET A 595 28.76 9.63 9.12
C MET A 595 28.74 9.71 7.58
N LEU A 596 27.67 10.24 6.99
CA LEU A 596 27.60 10.49 5.54
C LEU A 596 28.63 11.52 5.08
N GLN A 597 28.91 12.54 5.89
CA GLN A 597 29.95 13.51 5.59
C GLN A 597 31.34 12.91 5.74
N ILE A 598 31.60 12.11 6.78
CA ILE A 598 32.84 11.34 6.92
C ILE A 598 33.04 10.39 5.73
N ASP A 599 31.99 9.73 5.23
CA ASP A 599 32.06 8.87 4.04
C ASP A 599 32.29 9.68 2.74
N GLN A 600 31.75 10.90 2.65
CA GLN A 600 32.09 11.82 1.56
C GLN A 600 33.57 12.25 1.63
N LEU A 601 34.10 12.49 2.83
CA LEU A 601 35.54 12.73 3.04
C LEU A 601 36.41 11.54 2.67
N LYS A 602 35.99 10.31 2.98
CA LYS A 602 36.67 9.09 2.52
C LYS A 602 36.78 9.03 1.00
N LYS A 603 35.81 9.60 0.27
CA LYS A 603 35.78 9.62 -1.20
C LYS A 603 36.51 10.80 -1.82
N SER A 604 36.48 11.98 -1.19
CA SER A 604 37.07 13.20 -1.74
C SER A 604 38.51 13.45 -1.28
N GLY A 605 38.89 12.95 -0.09
CA GLY A 605 40.17 13.27 0.57
C GLY A 605 40.32 14.74 0.96
N ASP A 606 39.29 15.55 0.71
CA ASP A 606 39.34 17.01 0.85
C ASP A 606 38.85 17.43 2.22
N VAL A 607 39.80 17.51 3.15
CA VAL A 607 39.59 18.01 4.50
C VAL A 607 39.14 19.47 4.52
N GLU A 608 39.45 20.28 3.50
CA GLU A 608 39.02 21.68 3.48
C GLU A 608 37.51 21.81 3.30
N ASN A 609 36.86 20.86 2.62
CA ASN A 609 35.40 20.80 2.56
C ASN A 609 34.75 20.43 3.90
N LEU A 610 35.46 19.69 4.78
CA LEU A 610 35.05 19.49 6.18
C LEU A 610 35.06 20.80 6.95
N PHE A 611 35.90 21.78 6.64
CA PHE A 611 36.03 23.01 7.44
C PHE A 611 35.41 24.26 6.79
N HIS A 612 35.24 24.29 5.46
CA HIS A 612 34.88 25.51 4.73
C HIS A 612 33.65 25.38 3.82
N GLY A 613 33.05 24.19 3.67
CA GLY A 613 32.08 23.94 2.60
C GLY A 613 30.60 24.22 2.88
N ARG A 614 30.10 24.07 4.12
CA ARG A 614 28.65 24.18 4.41
C ARG A 614 28.27 24.83 5.76
N TRP A 615 29.27 25.23 6.54
CA TRP A 615 29.14 25.73 7.92
C TRP A 615 28.63 27.16 8.03
N SER A 616 28.79 27.97 6.98
CA SER A 616 28.39 29.38 6.97
C SER A 616 26.89 29.62 7.24
N HIS A 617 26.10 28.56 7.37
CA HIS A 617 24.66 28.55 7.58
C HIS A 617 24.25 27.95 8.94
N MET A 618 25.19 27.39 9.71
CA MET A 618 24.99 26.83 11.06
C MET A 618 25.19 27.90 12.13
N ASP A 619 24.62 27.70 13.31
CA ASP A 619 24.78 28.63 14.42
C ASP A 619 26.05 28.31 15.24
N ALA A 620 26.47 29.24 16.10
CA ALA A 620 27.70 29.11 16.88
C ALA A 620 27.68 27.99 17.93
N PHE A 621 26.50 27.55 18.40
CA PHE A 621 26.36 26.46 19.36
C PHE A 621 26.30 25.08 18.66
N ASP A 622 25.62 25.00 17.52
CA ASP A 622 25.61 23.83 16.64
C ASP A 622 26.99 23.61 16.00
N GLU A 623 27.69 24.68 15.62
CA GLU A 623 29.09 24.60 15.18
C GLU A 623 29.98 24.02 16.30
N ASP A 624 29.76 24.39 17.57
CA ASP A 624 30.55 23.90 18.72
C ASP A 624 30.24 22.44 19.09
N GLU A 625 28.98 22.04 19.08
CA GLU A 625 28.55 20.64 19.29
C GLU A 625 29.00 19.74 18.13
N TRP A 626 29.01 20.27 16.91
CA TRP A 626 29.53 19.54 15.77
C TRP A 626 31.07 19.42 15.81
N LEU A 627 31.78 20.46 16.28
CA LEU A 627 33.23 20.38 16.54
C LEU A 627 33.57 19.34 17.60
N GLU A 628 32.76 19.20 18.65
CA GLU A 628 32.92 18.14 19.66
C GLU A 628 32.86 16.74 19.05
N HIS A 629 31.85 16.46 18.22
CA HIS A 629 31.77 15.16 17.54
C HIS A 629 32.92 14.94 16.56
N LEU A 630 33.42 15.97 15.88
CA LEU A 630 34.61 15.84 15.04
C LEU A 630 35.87 15.52 15.87
N GLU A 631 35.98 16.04 17.09
CA GLU A 631 37.05 15.71 18.02
C GLU A 631 36.95 14.26 18.51
N GLU A 632 35.75 13.76 18.84
CA GLU A 632 35.53 12.35 19.20
C GLU A 632 36.01 11.41 18.06
N HIS A 633 35.85 11.83 16.80
CA HIS A 633 36.29 11.09 15.61
C HIS A 633 37.66 11.50 15.07
N LEU A 634 38.45 12.30 15.79
CA LEU A 634 39.72 12.88 15.31
C LEU A 634 40.67 11.83 14.72
N LYS A 635 40.86 10.70 15.43
CA LYS A 635 41.75 9.62 14.97
C LYS A 635 41.29 8.98 13.67
N GLU A 636 39.98 8.84 13.47
CA GLU A 636 39.44 8.32 12.22
C GLU A 636 39.67 9.31 11.08
N ILE A 637 39.46 10.60 11.34
CA ILE A 637 39.69 11.68 10.38
C ILE A 637 41.18 11.74 9.96
N VAL A 638 42.11 11.59 10.90
CA VAL A 638 43.56 11.54 10.65
C VAL A 638 43.93 10.33 9.79
N ASN A 639 43.46 9.14 10.18
CA ASN A 639 43.73 7.91 9.44
C ASN A 639 43.22 7.96 7.99
N ILE A 640 42.10 8.66 7.76
CA ILE A 640 41.49 8.78 6.43
C ILE A 640 42.15 9.89 5.60
N SER A 641 42.42 11.04 6.20
CA SER A 641 42.94 12.21 5.48
C SER A 641 44.44 12.16 5.22
N GLY A 642 45.19 11.35 5.99
CA GLY A 642 46.65 11.30 5.93
C GLY A 642 47.34 12.60 6.38
N LYS A 643 46.60 13.53 7.00
CA LYS A 643 47.14 14.77 7.57
C LYS A 643 47.58 14.54 9.02
N ASP A 644 48.50 15.37 9.49
CA ASP A 644 49.02 15.28 10.86
C ASP A 644 47.91 15.53 11.89
N GLU A 645 47.86 14.69 12.92
CA GLU A 645 46.85 14.74 13.99
C GLU A 645 46.86 16.07 14.74
N LYS A 646 48.04 16.68 14.94
CA LYS A 646 48.15 17.99 15.59
C LYS A 646 47.64 19.10 14.72
N ASP A 647 47.83 19.03 13.40
CA ASP A 647 47.36 20.07 12.48
C ASP A 647 45.83 20.11 12.39
N ILE A 648 45.17 18.94 12.42
CA ILE A 648 43.69 18.88 12.42
C ILE A 648 43.15 19.35 13.78
N ALA A 649 43.71 18.86 14.89
CA ALA A 649 43.31 19.30 16.23
C ALA A 649 43.48 20.80 16.42
N LYS A 650 44.56 21.38 15.88
CA LYS A 650 44.81 22.82 15.92
C LYS A 650 43.77 23.62 15.13
N ARG A 651 43.36 23.16 13.95
CA ARG A 651 42.31 23.82 13.16
C ARG A 651 40.93 23.77 13.84
N LEU A 652 40.58 22.64 14.47
CA LEU A 652 39.35 22.51 15.25
C LEU A 652 39.33 23.53 16.39
N GLU A 653 40.43 23.65 17.13
CA GLU A 653 40.56 24.60 18.24
C GLU A 653 40.61 26.07 17.78
N GLU A 654 41.27 26.38 16.65
CA GLU A 654 41.25 27.72 16.05
C GLU A 654 39.83 28.13 15.64
N HIS A 655 39.07 27.24 15.02
CA HIS A 655 37.68 27.51 14.64
C HIS A 655 36.78 27.67 15.88
N ARG A 656 37.01 26.86 16.92
CA ARG A 656 36.32 26.99 18.21
C ARG A 656 36.59 28.34 18.88
N ARG A 657 37.82 28.87 18.78
CA ARG A 657 38.16 30.22 19.24
C ARG A 657 37.44 31.31 18.42
N GLU A 658 37.29 31.13 17.11
CA GLU A 658 36.52 32.05 16.27
C GLU A 658 35.02 32.06 16.64
N ILE A 659 34.47 30.89 16.93
CA ILE A 659 33.10 30.72 17.45
C ILE A 659 32.95 31.44 18.79
N HIS A 660 33.85 31.16 19.74
CA HIS A 660 33.84 31.82 21.04
C HIS A 660 33.94 33.36 20.93
N ASN A 661 34.81 33.87 20.06
CA ASN A 661 34.96 35.30 19.82
C ASN A 661 33.72 35.91 19.15
N ARG A 662 33.06 35.20 18.24
CA ARG A 662 31.75 35.60 17.68
C ARG A 662 30.69 35.66 18.78
N ILE A 663 30.58 34.61 19.60
CA ILE A 663 29.66 34.56 20.74
C ILE A 663 29.94 35.68 21.73
N HIS A 664 31.20 35.94 22.07
CA HIS A 664 31.56 37.00 23.01
C HIS A 664 31.24 38.40 22.45
N LYS A 665 31.45 38.62 21.15
CA LYS A 665 31.17 39.91 20.49
C LYS A 665 29.67 40.15 20.29
N GLU A 666 28.89 39.11 20.01
CA GLU A 666 27.45 39.21 19.76
C GLU A 666 26.62 39.07 21.05
N HIS A 667 27.09 38.28 22.02
CA HIS A 667 26.40 37.86 23.24
C HIS A 667 27.37 37.71 24.46
N PRO A 668 27.84 38.81 25.09
CA PRO A 668 28.84 38.78 26.16
C PRO A 668 28.42 37.96 27.40
N GLU A 669 27.13 38.00 27.75
CA GLU A 669 26.56 37.28 28.89
C GLU A 669 26.51 35.76 28.70
N LEU A 670 26.56 35.28 27.45
CA LEU A 670 26.58 33.85 27.12
C LEU A 670 28.00 33.30 26.95
N ALA A 671 29.01 34.17 26.85
CA ALA A 671 30.41 33.76 26.74
C ALA A 671 30.86 33.00 28.00
N GLU A 672 30.38 33.39 29.18
CA GLU A 672 30.67 32.69 30.45
C GLU A 672 30.04 31.29 30.49
N ARG A 673 28.78 31.14 30.04
CA ARG A 673 28.12 29.83 29.92
C ARG A 673 28.75 28.93 28.87
N PHE A 674 29.29 29.51 27.80
CA PHE A 674 30.03 28.76 26.78
C PHE A 674 31.34 28.19 27.35
N VAL A 675 32.04 28.96 28.19
CA VAL A 675 33.22 28.49 28.93
C VAL A 675 32.84 27.39 29.95
N GLU A 676 31.70 27.53 30.63
CA GLU A 676 31.21 26.53 31.58
C GLU A 676 30.78 25.23 30.89
N ARG A 677 30.06 25.31 29.76
CA ARG A 677 29.72 24.14 28.93
C ARG A 677 30.98 23.44 28.44
N ARG A 678 31.98 24.20 27.97
CA ARG A 678 33.27 23.66 27.52
C ARG A 678 33.96 22.83 28.60
N HIS A 679 33.90 23.24 29.86
CA HIS A 679 34.42 22.43 30.97
C HIS A 679 33.74 21.05 31.08
N ILE A 680 32.42 21.00 30.86
CA ILE A 680 31.65 19.74 30.88
C ILE A 680 32.01 18.85 29.67
N LEU A 681 32.18 19.45 28.49
CA LEU A 681 32.55 18.71 27.27
C LEU A 681 33.98 18.16 27.38
N ASP A 682 34.90 18.95 27.95
CA ASP A 682 36.26 18.53 28.27
C ASP A 682 36.27 17.32 29.22
N GLU A 683 35.42 17.31 30.25
CA GLU A 683 35.26 16.15 31.13
C GLU A 683 34.70 14.91 30.41
N HIS A 684 33.78 15.10 29.46
CA HIS A 684 33.25 14.00 28.63
C HIS A 684 34.31 13.43 27.69
N LEU A 685 35.06 14.30 27.01
CA LEU A 685 36.14 13.91 26.11
C LEU A 685 37.27 13.22 26.88
N GLN A 686 37.62 13.71 28.06
CA GLN A 686 38.59 13.06 28.96
C GLN A 686 38.16 11.64 29.36
N LYS A 687 36.86 11.43 29.62
CA LYS A 687 36.32 10.10 29.99
C LYS A 687 36.26 9.12 28.82
N ARG A 688 35.91 9.59 27.61
CA ARG A 688 35.70 8.73 26.43
C ARG A 688 36.96 8.53 25.59
N HIS A 689 37.74 9.59 25.40
CA HIS A 689 38.91 9.63 24.50
C HIS A 689 40.08 10.39 25.15
N PRO A 690 40.70 9.84 26.21
CA PRO A 690 41.71 10.54 27.02
C PRO A 690 42.93 10.99 26.22
N GLU A 691 43.36 10.22 25.22
CA GLU A 691 44.51 10.57 24.37
C GLU A 691 44.22 11.78 23.45
N VAL A 692 42.97 11.94 23.01
CA VAL A 692 42.54 13.09 22.19
C VAL A 692 42.38 14.33 23.07
N TYR A 693 41.87 14.14 24.29
CA TYR A 693 41.79 15.19 25.29
C TYR A 693 43.16 15.79 25.62
N ASP A 694 44.15 14.95 25.96
CA ASP A 694 45.51 15.39 26.29
C ASP A 694 46.15 16.19 25.14
N LEU A 695 45.89 15.76 23.89
CA LEU A 695 46.37 16.45 22.70
C LEU A 695 45.75 17.84 22.56
N ILE A 696 44.43 17.95 22.70
CA ILE A 696 43.70 19.22 22.58
C ILE A 696 44.12 20.19 23.70
N VAL A 697 44.25 19.72 24.94
CA VAL A 697 44.74 20.52 26.06
C VAL A 697 46.15 21.05 25.79
N SER A 698 47.05 20.22 25.27
CA SER A 698 48.43 20.64 24.94
C SER A 698 48.51 21.72 23.83
N ILE A 699 47.49 21.80 22.98
CA ILE A 699 47.36 22.81 21.93
C ILE A 699 46.80 24.12 22.50
N ARG A 700 45.95 24.05 23.53
CA ARG A 700 45.33 25.21 24.19
C ARG A 700 46.30 26.00 25.06
N GLU A 701 47.28 25.32 25.67
CA GLU A 701 48.32 25.93 26.51
C GLU A 701 49.41 26.69 25.71
N LYS A 702 49.34 26.65 24.38
CA LYS A 702 50.18 27.41 23.44
C LYS A 702 49.38 28.53 22.77
#